data_AF-A0A832D7A6-F1
#
_entry.id   AF-A0A832D7A6-F1
#
_cell.length_a   1.000
_cell.length_b   1.000
_cell.length_c   1.000
_cell.angle_alpha   90.00
_cell.angle_beta   90.00
_cell.angle_gamma   90.00
#
_symmetry.space_group_name_H-M   'P 1'
#
loop_
_entity.id
_entity.type
_entity.pdbx_description
1 polymer ?
#
loop_
_entity_poly.entity_id
_entity_poly.type
_entity_poly.pdbx_seq_one_letter_code
_entity_poly.pdbx_strand_id
1 'polypeptide(L)'
;MNVHSAETLGLLLSEWFRRLEESGINYLVLRNYEQLPESTSGDVDILIAENQLFEAEALLYITGNSLGWRVHHRAEFSPVSIFLSRFDGSESVHIDLFKDLVWRGADILPAATVLARKRRYRNFYVPDPVDEAVLNLLTRLLYAGYVKDKYKPQIIQTIQSDPEAFVKRLSECFNGRTARLLSEQAGSENWKLIEKSVWRLRIHILSQTIKRHPLLFFKRWLKDTKRFLNRLWSPAGLMLVLIGPDGSGKSTIAQLIKQDLDRTFPVDKGVHCHWKPCFLPRRSKHTETTWIQNPHGRPPRSVFSSIPIFLYHWFDFVLGYFFKYYPALFRNGLVLVERHYYDFYVDQKRYLLNVPIWLVKLCHKFVPPPDLVILFDAPPEVLWQRKQEISLGELQRQTSEFRTLITQLPQGIILDCTPQLDTVRKNIKFIVLEYLSYRTRKRWPFINDVVYVPNHLDWIKNIITNTPNAVCVSNHPFSAFANSKRENLPVEHLDFIVLPSFSQPKLLVPIKPRRAALVTLHLYNPRRVKGILLKQSLKLALMSGLTAHLPLPQVQFMFSKEAQPNDLLHKKVKDIIGRDDLSIGMYTGTNTVHKKPVLSIVTKKGELVAIGKIGLNPETVALAQNEGATLQELSHTPLADHMIPKLLYASPWGEKYILLLTPPKGKLQRAPNDLSTKHVNFLKELINQGCYTTPLCKSEYWNTLLTRINTLITTENLPFWPAVWNSCLKLIQEKLGNTELFFARAHGDFVPWNTYLVNDKLYVFDWEYSRCGMIVGWDIFHFYTQTNILVKRANAHRILAKAYPTIGYHLLRFQPNCPPSGFYYLYALYLVDVSSWYIFRDKHVVDLQGYRLRKTWLKMLQTHLESLPRQYSLGNGLSPSVK
;
A
#
# COMPACT_ATOMS: atom_id res chain seq x y z
N MET A 1 -15.93 -11.06 25.24
CA MET A 1 -15.39 -10.35 24.05
C MET A 1 -15.59 -11.08 22.72
N ASN A 2 -16.07 -12.34 22.66
CA ASN A 2 -16.16 -13.08 21.38
C ASN A 2 -17.41 -12.83 20.51
N VAL A 3 -18.42 -12.08 20.99
CA VAL A 3 -19.68 -11.88 20.25
C VAL A 3 -19.49 -10.93 19.07
N HIS A 4 -18.86 -9.77 19.28
CA HIS A 4 -18.62 -8.79 18.21
C HIS A 4 -17.69 -9.26 17.07
N SER A 5 -16.81 -10.23 17.32
CA SER A 5 -15.84 -10.69 16.32
C SER A 5 -16.39 -11.69 15.30
N ALA A 6 -17.58 -12.25 15.55
CA ALA A 6 -18.28 -13.09 14.56
C ALA A 6 -19.06 -12.20 13.56
N GLU A 7 -19.71 -11.14 14.06
CA GLU A 7 -20.52 -10.20 13.28
C GLU A 7 -19.69 -9.53 12.17
N THR A 8 -18.50 -9.04 12.49
CA THR A 8 -17.60 -8.32 11.57
C THR A 8 -17.07 -9.14 10.41
N LEU A 9 -16.75 -10.42 10.64
CA LEU A 9 -16.31 -11.36 9.61
C LEU A 9 -17.51 -11.83 8.77
N GLY A 10 -18.64 -12.13 9.41
CA GLY A 10 -19.88 -12.51 8.75
C GLY A 10 -20.36 -11.45 7.77
N LEU A 11 -20.30 -10.17 8.16
CA LEU A 11 -20.58 -9.02 7.29
C LEU A 11 -19.61 -8.95 6.10
N LEU A 12 -18.30 -9.11 6.32
CA LEU A 12 -17.30 -9.09 5.24
C LEU A 12 -17.58 -10.14 4.17
N LEU A 13 -17.78 -11.40 4.58
CA LEU A 13 -17.99 -12.51 3.65
C LEU A 13 -19.36 -12.42 2.97
N SER A 14 -20.42 -12.08 3.71
CA SER A 14 -21.77 -11.94 3.15
C SER A 14 -21.86 -10.84 2.10
N GLU A 15 -21.31 -9.66 2.38
CA GLU A 15 -21.30 -8.54 1.44
C GLU A 15 -20.43 -8.84 0.21
N TRP A 16 -19.31 -9.55 0.39
CA TRP A 16 -18.49 -9.95 -0.75
C TRP A 16 -19.18 -11.01 -1.62
N PHE A 17 -19.81 -12.04 -1.02
CA PHE A 17 -20.61 -13.04 -1.75
C PHE A 17 -21.77 -12.41 -2.53
N ARG A 18 -22.48 -11.44 -1.93
CA ARG A 18 -23.52 -10.64 -2.60
C ARG A 18 -22.97 -9.93 -3.83
N ARG A 19 -21.83 -9.22 -3.69
CA ARG A 19 -21.20 -8.51 -4.82
C ARG A 19 -20.65 -9.42 -5.91
N LEU A 20 -20.14 -10.61 -5.56
CA LEU A 20 -19.72 -11.62 -6.54
C LEU A 20 -20.91 -12.08 -7.38
N GLU A 21 -22.05 -12.34 -6.74
CA GLU A 21 -23.30 -12.73 -7.41
C GLU A 21 -23.84 -11.61 -8.32
N GLU A 22 -23.98 -10.39 -7.81
CA GLU A 22 -24.43 -9.22 -8.57
C GLU A 22 -23.51 -8.88 -9.76
N SER A 23 -22.22 -9.16 -9.64
CA SER A 23 -21.23 -8.96 -10.72
C SER A 23 -21.16 -10.13 -11.70
N GLY A 24 -22.02 -11.15 -11.56
CA GLY A 24 -22.04 -12.33 -12.44
C GLY A 24 -20.78 -13.21 -12.34
N ILE A 25 -20.06 -13.16 -11.21
CA ILE A 25 -18.86 -13.97 -11.01
C ILE A 25 -19.27 -15.43 -10.78
N ASN A 26 -18.71 -16.35 -11.57
CA ASN A 26 -18.94 -17.75 -11.38
C ASN A 26 -17.96 -18.32 -10.33
N TYR A 27 -18.45 -18.46 -9.10
CA TYR A 27 -17.69 -18.99 -7.95
C TYR A 27 -18.48 -20.03 -7.15
N LEU A 28 -17.77 -20.75 -6.26
CA LEU A 28 -18.29 -21.54 -5.14
C LEU A 28 -17.25 -21.69 -4.02
N VAL A 29 -17.69 -21.94 -2.79
CA VAL A 29 -16.84 -22.26 -1.63
C VAL A 29 -16.64 -23.78 -1.57
N LEU A 30 -15.40 -24.26 -1.57
CA LEU A 30 -15.07 -25.65 -1.87
C LEU A 30 -15.37 -26.66 -0.75
N ARG A 31 -15.29 -26.25 0.53
CA ARG A 31 -15.39 -27.12 1.73
C ARG A 31 -15.35 -26.27 3.01
N ASN A 32 -15.68 -26.88 4.17
CA ASN A 32 -15.69 -26.24 5.49
C ASN A 32 -16.62 -25.01 5.56
N TYR A 33 -17.71 -25.02 4.79
CA TYR A 33 -18.62 -23.90 4.60
C TYR A 33 -19.80 -23.88 5.59
N GLU A 34 -19.92 -24.89 6.45
CA GLU A 34 -21.08 -25.12 7.32
C GLU A 34 -21.23 -24.03 8.39
N GLN A 35 -20.12 -23.41 8.78
CA GLN A 35 -20.05 -22.28 9.72
C GLN A 35 -19.97 -20.92 9.03
N LEU A 36 -19.98 -20.88 7.70
CA LEU A 36 -19.91 -19.65 6.92
C LEU A 36 -21.32 -19.10 6.63
N PRO A 37 -21.50 -17.77 6.61
CA PRO A 37 -20.46 -16.75 6.76
C PRO A 37 -20.06 -16.42 8.21
N GLU A 38 -20.77 -16.91 9.22
CA GLU A 38 -20.71 -16.38 10.60
C GLU A 38 -19.37 -16.58 11.30
N SER A 39 -18.63 -17.65 10.99
CA SER A 39 -17.30 -17.89 11.55
C SER A 39 -16.44 -18.80 10.66
N THR A 40 -15.10 -18.69 10.81
CA THR A 40 -14.17 -19.66 10.24
C THR A 40 -13.11 -20.09 11.25
N SER A 41 -12.87 -21.40 11.31
CA SER A 41 -11.77 -22.02 12.04
C SER A 41 -10.45 -22.03 11.25
N GLY A 42 -10.46 -21.67 9.97
CA GLY A 42 -9.29 -21.74 9.10
C GLY A 42 -9.40 -20.92 7.81
N ASP A 43 -8.82 -21.46 6.74
CA ASP A 43 -8.83 -20.93 5.38
C ASP A 43 -10.19 -21.09 4.69
N VAL A 44 -10.62 -20.04 3.97
CA VAL A 44 -11.81 -20.09 3.12
C VAL A 44 -11.38 -20.42 1.69
N ASP A 45 -11.49 -21.70 1.32
CA ASP A 45 -11.18 -22.22 -0.01
C ASP A 45 -12.31 -21.87 -1.01
N ILE A 46 -12.03 -21.07 -2.06
CA ILE A 46 -13.04 -20.65 -3.05
C ILE A 46 -12.55 -20.95 -4.47
N LEU A 47 -13.39 -21.62 -5.26
CA LEU A 47 -13.17 -21.83 -6.69
C LEU A 47 -13.84 -20.70 -7.48
N ILE A 48 -13.13 -20.14 -8.45
CA ILE A 48 -13.56 -19.03 -9.31
C ILE A 48 -13.15 -19.33 -10.75
N ALA A 49 -13.97 -18.96 -11.73
CA ALA A 49 -13.59 -19.07 -13.15
C ALA A 49 -12.29 -18.27 -13.46
N GLU A 50 -11.35 -18.87 -14.20
CA GLU A 50 -10.01 -18.27 -14.42
C GLU A 50 -10.07 -16.86 -15.03
N ASN A 51 -11.05 -16.59 -15.89
CA ASN A 51 -11.26 -15.30 -16.55
C ASN A 51 -11.94 -14.23 -15.67
N GLN A 52 -12.33 -14.57 -14.44
CA GLN A 52 -13.02 -13.67 -13.49
C GLN A 52 -12.26 -13.51 -12.15
N LEU A 53 -11.07 -14.12 -12.03
CA LEU A 53 -10.28 -14.13 -10.80
C LEU A 53 -9.82 -12.72 -10.38
N PHE A 54 -9.49 -11.85 -11.34
CA PHE A 54 -9.03 -10.49 -11.07
C PHE A 54 -10.16 -9.63 -10.51
N GLU A 55 -11.36 -9.77 -11.07
CA GLU A 55 -12.57 -9.06 -10.71
C GLU A 55 -13.06 -9.49 -9.32
N ALA A 56 -13.06 -10.80 -9.04
CA ALA A 56 -13.40 -11.33 -7.73
C ALA A 56 -12.44 -10.88 -6.63
N GLU A 57 -11.13 -10.89 -6.94
CA GLU A 57 -10.11 -10.30 -6.08
C GLU A 57 -10.38 -8.80 -5.89
N ALA A 58 -10.65 -8.05 -6.95
CA ALA A 58 -10.90 -6.61 -6.86
C ALA A 58 -12.10 -6.27 -5.96
N LEU A 59 -13.20 -7.02 -6.09
CA LEU A 59 -14.37 -6.90 -5.22
C LEU A 59 -14.03 -7.17 -3.75
N LEU A 60 -13.17 -8.15 -3.44
CA LEU A 60 -12.73 -8.43 -2.07
C LEU A 60 -11.96 -7.26 -1.45
N TYR A 61 -11.07 -6.62 -2.22
CA TYR A 61 -10.38 -5.41 -1.76
C TYR A 61 -11.36 -4.25 -1.53
N ILE A 62 -12.31 -4.01 -2.45
CA ILE A 62 -13.29 -2.92 -2.30
C ILE A 62 -14.17 -3.16 -1.06
N THR A 63 -14.79 -4.34 -0.95
CA THR A 63 -15.65 -4.72 0.18
C THR A 63 -14.90 -4.65 1.50
N GLY A 64 -13.66 -5.15 1.53
CA GLY A 64 -12.80 -5.08 2.71
C GLY A 64 -12.61 -3.65 3.19
N ASN A 65 -12.15 -2.73 2.33
CA ASN A 65 -11.90 -1.34 2.74
C ASN A 65 -13.20 -0.65 3.20
N SER A 66 -14.34 -0.90 2.57
CA SER A 66 -15.63 -0.32 2.99
C SER A 66 -16.13 -0.82 4.36
N LEU A 67 -15.64 -1.97 4.84
CA LEU A 67 -16.04 -2.59 6.11
C LEU A 67 -14.94 -2.53 7.19
N GLY A 68 -13.91 -1.70 7.01
CA GLY A 68 -12.83 -1.55 7.99
C GLY A 68 -11.76 -2.67 7.95
N TRP A 69 -11.67 -3.40 6.85
CA TRP A 69 -10.65 -4.42 6.60
C TRP A 69 -9.61 -3.96 5.57
N ARG A 70 -8.36 -4.35 5.78
CA ARG A 70 -7.28 -4.27 4.79
C ARG A 70 -6.84 -5.66 4.37
N VAL A 71 -6.62 -5.86 3.08
CA VAL A 71 -5.69 -6.92 2.64
C VAL A 71 -4.29 -6.49 3.05
N HIS A 72 -3.67 -7.24 3.95
CA HIS A 72 -2.31 -6.99 4.39
C HIS A 72 -1.32 -7.88 3.65
N HIS A 73 -1.65 -9.14 3.31
CA HIS A 73 -0.73 -10.03 2.60
C HIS A 73 -1.39 -10.72 1.40
N ARG A 74 -0.59 -10.98 0.35
CA ARG A 74 -1.00 -11.70 -0.85
C ARG A 74 0.15 -12.57 -1.34
N ALA A 75 -0.13 -13.80 -1.73
CA ALA A 75 0.85 -14.71 -2.31
C ALA A 75 0.22 -15.64 -3.35
N GLU A 76 0.95 -15.97 -4.41
CA GLU A 76 0.48 -16.84 -5.49
C GLU A 76 1.11 -18.24 -5.35
N PHE A 77 0.39 -19.18 -4.72
CA PHE A 77 0.75 -20.59 -4.57
C PHE A 77 0.00 -21.44 -5.59
N SER A 78 -0.60 -22.59 -5.24
CA SER A 78 -1.59 -23.23 -6.11
C SER A 78 -2.82 -22.32 -6.27
N PRO A 79 -3.47 -21.87 -5.17
CA PRO A 79 -4.38 -20.73 -5.18
C PRO A 79 -3.63 -19.38 -5.13
N VAL A 80 -4.39 -18.30 -5.35
CA VAL A 80 -4.02 -16.96 -4.85
C VAL A 80 -4.47 -16.86 -3.40
N SER A 81 -3.54 -16.86 -2.45
CA SER A 81 -3.82 -16.64 -1.04
C SER A 81 -3.89 -15.15 -0.73
N ILE A 82 -4.99 -14.73 -0.12
CA ILE A 82 -5.27 -13.36 0.28
C ILE A 82 -5.51 -13.34 1.79
N PHE A 83 -4.77 -12.49 2.51
CA PHE A 83 -4.88 -12.36 3.96
C PHE A 83 -5.38 -10.96 4.30
N LEU A 84 -6.53 -10.91 4.97
CA LEU A 84 -7.16 -9.67 5.43
C LEU A 84 -7.00 -9.52 6.93
N SER A 85 -6.91 -8.30 7.42
CA SER A 85 -7.05 -7.95 8.83
C SER A 85 -7.97 -6.75 8.96
N ARG A 86 -8.64 -6.58 10.11
CA ARG A 86 -9.17 -5.27 10.46
C ARG A 86 -8.04 -4.24 10.59
N PHE A 87 -8.35 -2.94 10.43
CA PHE A 87 -7.33 -1.87 10.53
C PHE A 87 -6.72 -1.78 11.94
N ASP A 88 -7.54 -1.97 12.97
CA ASP A 88 -7.17 -2.11 14.39
C ASP A 88 -6.28 -3.34 14.70
N GLY A 89 -6.22 -4.32 13.78
CA GLY A 89 -5.49 -5.57 13.94
C GLY A 89 -6.12 -6.59 14.90
N SER A 90 -7.38 -6.43 15.32
CA SER A 90 -8.09 -7.38 16.19
C SER A 90 -8.24 -8.74 15.51
N GLU A 91 -8.80 -8.74 14.30
CA GLU A 91 -9.17 -9.92 13.52
C GLU A 91 -8.34 -10.07 12.24
N SER A 92 -8.28 -11.31 11.74
CA SER A 92 -7.73 -11.62 10.41
C SER A 92 -8.41 -12.85 9.80
N VAL A 93 -8.49 -12.89 8.47
CA VAL A 93 -9.01 -14.03 7.69
C VAL A 93 -8.09 -14.34 6.52
N HIS A 94 -7.96 -15.61 6.18
CA HIS A 94 -7.21 -16.13 5.04
C HIS A 94 -8.22 -16.72 4.04
N ILE A 95 -8.19 -16.24 2.80
CA ILE A 95 -9.04 -16.69 1.70
C ILE A 95 -8.12 -17.20 0.58
N ASP A 96 -8.37 -18.42 0.10
CA ASP A 96 -7.62 -19.04 -1.00
C ASP A 96 -8.47 -19.11 -2.26
N LEU A 97 -8.07 -18.36 -3.30
CA LEU A 97 -8.76 -18.32 -4.59
C LEU A 97 -8.14 -19.32 -5.57
N PHE A 98 -8.86 -20.40 -5.83
CA PHE A 98 -8.54 -21.41 -6.85
C PHE A 98 -9.17 -21.03 -8.19
N LYS A 99 -8.40 -21.19 -9.26
CA LYS A 99 -8.86 -21.09 -10.66
C LYS A 99 -8.79 -22.41 -11.42
N ASP A 100 -8.01 -23.34 -10.89
CA ASP A 100 -7.68 -24.65 -11.45
C ASP A 100 -7.69 -25.64 -10.26
N LEU A 101 -8.34 -26.79 -10.40
CA LEU A 101 -8.31 -27.87 -9.40
C LEU A 101 -7.31 -28.93 -9.84
N VAL A 102 -6.02 -28.61 -9.73
CA VAL A 102 -4.93 -29.39 -10.34
C VAL A 102 -3.91 -29.91 -9.31
N TRP A 103 -3.32 -31.08 -9.61
CA TRP A 103 -2.15 -31.62 -8.95
C TRP A 103 -1.00 -31.78 -9.96
N ARG A 104 0.07 -30.99 -9.82
CA ARG A 104 1.27 -31.01 -10.70
C ARG A 104 0.94 -30.95 -12.22
N GLY A 105 -0.06 -30.16 -12.60
CA GLY A 105 -0.50 -29.98 -13.99
C GLY A 105 -1.61 -30.94 -14.46
N ALA A 106 -1.86 -32.04 -13.74
CA ALA A 106 -3.00 -32.92 -13.94
C ALA A 106 -4.27 -32.37 -13.27
N ASP A 107 -5.43 -32.49 -13.90
CA ASP A 107 -6.71 -32.16 -13.25
C ASP A 107 -7.06 -33.18 -12.18
N ILE A 108 -7.57 -32.69 -11.04
CA ILE A 108 -8.29 -33.49 -10.03
C ILE A 108 -9.79 -33.51 -10.38
N LEU A 109 -10.33 -32.37 -10.86
CA LEU A 109 -11.60 -32.24 -11.59
C LEU A 109 -11.53 -31.00 -12.49
N PRO A 110 -12.17 -30.96 -13.68
CA PRO A 110 -12.18 -29.77 -14.51
C PRO A 110 -12.99 -28.64 -13.84
N ALA A 111 -12.34 -27.54 -13.46
CA ALA A 111 -12.94 -26.44 -12.68
C ALA A 111 -14.28 -25.92 -13.25
N ALA A 112 -14.38 -25.78 -14.58
CA ALA A 112 -15.61 -25.34 -15.25
C ALA A 112 -16.79 -26.30 -15.01
N THR A 113 -16.56 -27.62 -14.92
CA THR A 113 -17.62 -28.60 -14.65
C THR A 113 -18.10 -28.55 -13.21
N VAL A 114 -17.20 -28.34 -12.25
CA VAL A 114 -17.54 -28.18 -10.82
C VAL A 114 -18.34 -26.89 -10.61
N LEU A 115 -17.94 -25.79 -11.27
CA LEU A 115 -18.67 -24.52 -11.26
C LEU A 115 -20.06 -24.63 -11.93
N ALA A 116 -20.22 -25.44 -12.97
CA ALA A 116 -21.51 -25.67 -13.63
C ALA A 116 -22.49 -26.51 -12.77
N ARG A 117 -21.98 -27.40 -11.90
CA ARG A 117 -22.76 -28.24 -10.98
C ARG A 117 -22.92 -27.63 -9.58
N LYS A 118 -22.60 -26.36 -9.39
CA LYS A 118 -22.70 -25.70 -8.08
C LYS A 118 -24.15 -25.66 -7.58
N ARG A 119 -24.35 -25.85 -6.28
CA ARG A 119 -25.65 -25.71 -5.61
C ARG A 119 -25.67 -24.48 -4.70
N ARG A 120 -26.84 -23.87 -4.53
CA ARG A 120 -27.04 -22.77 -3.56
C ARG A 120 -26.93 -23.33 -2.14
N TYR A 121 -26.22 -22.62 -1.28
CA TYR A 121 -26.18 -22.86 0.17
C TYR A 121 -26.21 -21.50 0.87
N ARG A 122 -27.30 -21.22 1.61
CA ARG A 122 -27.58 -19.89 2.18
C ARG A 122 -27.43 -18.79 1.11
N ASN A 123 -26.59 -17.79 1.36
CA ASN A 123 -26.29 -16.65 0.49
C ASN A 123 -25.09 -16.86 -0.46
N PHE A 124 -24.59 -18.09 -0.63
CA PHE A 124 -23.49 -18.40 -1.54
C PHE A 124 -23.67 -19.76 -2.24
N TYR A 125 -22.63 -20.24 -2.93
CA TYR A 125 -22.62 -21.51 -3.67
C TYR A 125 -21.56 -22.48 -3.14
N VAL A 126 -21.86 -23.78 -3.21
CA VAL A 126 -20.97 -24.89 -2.81
C VAL A 126 -20.98 -25.98 -3.90
N PRO A 127 -20.08 -26.98 -3.89
CA PRO A 127 -20.06 -28.01 -4.92
C PRO A 127 -21.26 -28.95 -4.81
N ASP A 128 -21.51 -29.65 -5.91
CA ASP A 128 -22.24 -30.92 -5.91
C ASP A 128 -21.63 -31.89 -4.87
N PRO A 129 -22.43 -32.64 -4.07
CA PRO A 129 -21.90 -33.56 -3.07
C PRO A 129 -20.87 -34.57 -3.60
N VAL A 130 -21.05 -35.05 -4.83
CA VAL A 130 -20.13 -35.99 -5.49
C VAL A 130 -18.80 -35.32 -5.80
N ASP A 131 -18.84 -34.08 -6.30
CA ASP A 131 -17.63 -33.29 -6.58
C ASP A 131 -16.89 -32.95 -5.29
N GLU A 132 -17.61 -32.57 -4.22
CA GLU A 132 -17.06 -32.31 -2.90
C GLU A 132 -16.35 -33.55 -2.32
N ALA A 133 -17.00 -34.72 -2.36
CA ALA A 133 -16.41 -35.98 -1.88
C ALA A 133 -15.15 -36.37 -2.67
N VAL A 134 -15.16 -36.26 -4.00
CA VAL A 134 -13.99 -36.54 -4.85
C VAL A 134 -12.84 -35.59 -4.55
N LEU A 135 -13.11 -34.29 -4.36
CA LEU A 135 -12.09 -33.30 -4.03
C LEU A 135 -11.51 -33.50 -2.63
N ASN A 136 -12.35 -33.84 -1.65
CA ASN A 136 -11.93 -34.15 -0.28
C ASN A 136 -11.09 -35.43 -0.20
N LEU A 137 -11.44 -36.47 -0.98
CA LEU A 137 -10.64 -37.69 -1.13
C LEU A 137 -9.28 -37.40 -1.78
N LEU A 138 -9.28 -36.82 -2.98
CA LEU A 138 -8.07 -36.78 -3.82
C LEU A 138 -7.09 -35.68 -3.43
N THR A 139 -7.54 -34.51 -2.96
CA THR A 139 -6.65 -33.35 -2.79
C THR A 139 -5.54 -33.65 -1.77
N ARG A 140 -5.88 -34.04 -0.54
CA ARG A 140 -4.85 -34.29 0.49
C ARG A 140 -4.07 -35.58 0.22
N LEU A 141 -4.72 -36.59 -0.34
CA LEU A 141 -4.11 -37.86 -0.73
C LEU A 141 -2.99 -37.65 -1.77
N LEU A 142 -3.26 -36.90 -2.85
CA LEU A 142 -2.26 -36.62 -3.89
C LEU A 142 -1.13 -35.71 -3.38
N TYR A 143 -1.42 -34.69 -2.57
CA TYR A 143 -0.40 -33.78 -2.06
C TYR A 143 0.46 -34.36 -0.91
N ALA A 144 -0.14 -35.08 0.04
CA ALA A 144 0.51 -35.49 1.29
C ALA A 144 0.44 -36.99 1.62
N GLY A 145 -0.30 -37.78 0.84
CA GLY A 145 -0.35 -39.24 0.98
C GLY A 145 -1.37 -39.79 1.96
N TYR A 146 -2.27 -38.95 2.49
CA TYR A 146 -3.31 -39.37 3.44
C TYR A 146 -4.64 -38.62 3.22
N VAL A 147 -5.74 -39.22 3.66
CA VAL A 147 -7.08 -38.61 3.68
C VAL A 147 -7.34 -38.01 5.07
N LYS A 148 -7.80 -36.75 5.16
CA LYS A 148 -8.10 -36.14 6.46
C LYS A 148 -9.31 -36.84 7.11
N ASP A 149 -9.19 -37.24 8.37
CA ASP A 149 -10.23 -38.00 9.07
C ASP A 149 -11.59 -37.30 9.08
N LYS A 150 -11.61 -35.98 9.29
CA LYS A 150 -12.85 -35.18 9.28
C LYS A 150 -13.65 -35.21 7.96
N TYR A 151 -13.07 -35.66 6.85
CA TYR A 151 -13.78 -35.78 5.57
C TYR A 151 -14.22 -37.22 5.28
N LYS A 152 -13.72 -38.23 6.00
CA LYS A 152 -14.05 -39.65 5.75
C LYS A 152 -15.56 -39.92 5.84
N PRO A 153 -16.32 -39.42 6.86
CA PRO A 153 -17.76 -39.67 6.95
C PRO A 153 -18.54 -39.13 5.73
N GLN A 154 -18.24 -37.90 5.30
CA GLN A 154 -18.88 -37.26 4.14
C GLN A 154 -18.60 -38.01 2.83
N ILE A 155 -17.38 -38.55 2.67
CA ILE A 155 -17.02 -39.39 1.51
C ILE A 155 -17.81 -40.70 1.54
N ILE A 156 -17.87 -41.40 2.68
CA ILE A 156 -18.61 -42.67 2.83
C ILE A 156 -20.10 -42.45 2.53
N GLN A 157 -20.72 -41.44 3.14
CA GLN A 157 -22.14 -41.10 2.94
C GLN A 157 -22.45 -40.85 1.45
N THR A 158 -21.57 -40.14 0.74
CA THR A 158 -21.74 -39.85 -0.69
C THR A 158 -21.63 -41.11 -1.55
N ILE A 159 -20.72 -42.03 -1.22
CA ILE A 159 -20.57 -43.33 -1.89
C ILE A 159 -21.80 -44.22 -1.64
N GLN A 160 -22.36 -44.17 -0.42
CA GLN A 160 -23.57 -44.92 -0.07
C GLN A 160 -24.83 -44.38 -0.77
N SER A 161 -24.92 -43.06 -0.99
CA SER A 161 -26.07 -42.46 -1.68
C SER A 161 -26.05 -42.65 -3.20
N ASP A 162 -24.88 -42.55 -3.84
CA ASP A 162 -24.75 -42.72 -5.31
C ASP A 162 -23.33 -43.21 -5.68
N PRO A 163 -23.08 -44.53 -5.60
CA PRO A 163 -21.78 -45.10 -5.92
C PRO A 163 -21.44 -45.00 -7.41
N GLU A 164 -22.44 -44.99 -8.30
CA GLU A 164 -22.23 -44.92 -9.75
C GLU A 164 -21.79 -43.52 -10.18
N ALA A 165 -22.42 -42.45 -9.68
CA ALA A 165 -21.98 -41.08 -9.94
C ALA A 165 -20.58 -40.82 -9.37
N PHE A 166 -20.26 -41.36 -8.18
CA PHE A 166 -18.93 -41.23 -7.59
C PHE A 166 -17.85 -41.92 -8.45
N VAL A 167 -18.09 -43.17 -8.89
CA VAL A 167 -17.20 -43.89 -9.81
C VAL A 167 -17.08 -43.18 -11.16
N LYS A 168 -18.19 -42.67 -11.71
CA LYS A 168 -18.21 -41.92 -12.97
C LYS A 168 -17.34 -40.66 -12.87
N ARG A 169 -17.46 -39.91 -11.77
CA ARG A 169 -16.69 -38.68 -11.53
C ARG A 169 -15.20 -38.96 -11.29
N LEU A 170 -14.86 -40.03 -10.56
CA LEU A 170 -13.47 -40.50 -10.44
C LEU A 170 -12.88 -40.96 -11.79
N SER A 171 -13.69 -41.48 -12.71
CA SER A 171 -13.26 -41.99 -14.03
C SER A 171 -12.87 -40.87 -15.02
N GLU A 172 -13.08 -39.60 -14.67
CA GLU A 172 -12.50 -38.47 -15.41
C GLU A 172 -10.98 -38.37 -15.19
N CYS A 173 -10.47 -38.79 -14.03
CA CYS A 173 -9.06 -38.68 -13.65
C CYS A 173 -8.32 -40.02 -13.57
N PHE A 174 -9.07 -41.11 -13.37
CA PHE A 174 -8.57 -42.48 -13.33
C PHE A 174 -9.21 -43.32 -14.45
N ASN A 175 -8.77 -44.58 -14.65
CA ASN A 175 -9.55 -45.50 -15.47
C ASN A 175 -10.70 -46.09 -14.62
N GLY A 176 -11.73 -46.65 -15.26
CA GLY A 176 -12.88 -47.21 -14.54
C GLY A 176 -12.52 -48.28 -13.50
N ARG A 177 -11.46 -49.06 -13.74
CA ARG A 177 -10.97 -50.07 -12.78
C ARG A 177 -10.42 -49.44 -11.50
N THR A 178 -9.57 -48.41 -11.62
CA THR A 178 -9.02 -47.69 -10.46
C THR A 178 -10.09 -46.82 -9.78
N ALA A 179 -11.03 -46.25 -10.53
CA ALA A 179 -12.16 -45.51 -9.97
C ALA A 179 -13.08 -46.39 -9.11
N ARG A 180 -13.46 -47.59 -9.60
CA ARG A 180 -14.22 -48.59 -8.83
C ARG A 180 -13.47 -49.03 -7.58
N LEU A 181 -12.20 -49.41 -7.71
CA LEU A 181 -11.37 -49.80 -6.57
C LEU A 181 -11.27 -48.69 -5.51
N LEU A 182 -11.13 -47.43 -5.90
CA LEU A 182 -11.13 -46.31 -4.95
C LEU A 182 -12.48 -46.14 -4.25
N SER A 183 -13.59 -46.32 -4.96
CA SER A 183 -14.94 -46.25 -4.39
C SER A 183 -15.19 -47.38 -3.39
N GLU A 184 -14.90 -48.63 -3.77
CA GLU A 184 -15.01 -49.82 -2.92
C GLU A 184 -14.17 -49.68 -1.65
N GLN A 185 -12.89 -49.33 -1.79
CA GLN A 185 -11.98 -49.23 -0.65
C GLN A 185 -12.30 -48.03 0.26
N ALA A 186 -12.88 -46.95 -0.25
CA ALA A 186 -13.34 -45.83 0.57
C ALA A 186 -14.67 -46.16 1.29
N GLY A 187 -15.61 -46.82 0.60
CA GLY A 187 -16.88 -47.25 1.17
C GLY A 187 -16.74 -48.34 2.24
N SER A 188 -15.74 -49.22 2.11
CA SER A 188 -15.38 -50.23 3.14
C SER A 188 -14.33 -49.73 4.15
N GLU A 189 -14.13 -48.41 4.27
CA GLU A 189 -13.21 -47.78 5.23
C GLU A 189 -11.73 -48.25 5.19
N ASN A 190 -11.30 -48.85 4.09
CA ASN A 190 -9.96 -49.37 3.87
C ASN A 190 -8.94 -48.25 3.52
N TRP A 191 -8.99 -47.13 4.24
CA TRP A 191 -8.17 -45.93 4.04
C TRP A 191 -6.68 -46.26 3.94
N LYS A 192 -6.16 -47.14 4.80
CA LYS A 192 -4.74 -47.55 4.80
C LYS A 192 -4.30 -48.21 3.48
N LEU A 193 -5.20 -48.88 2.75
CA LEU A 193 -4.90 -49.47 1.44
C LEU A 193 -4.85 -48.42 0.32
N ILE A 194 -5.72 -47.41 0.39
CA ILE A 194 -5.69 -46.24 -0.51
C ILE A 194 -4.38 -45.45 -0.29
N GLU A 195 -4.02 -45.19 0.97
CA GLU A 195 -2.85 -44.42 1.36
C GLU A 195 -1.53 -45.11 0.98
N LYS A 196 -1.43 -46.44 1.18
CA LYS A 196 -0.32 -47.25 0.65
C LYS A 196 -0.22 -47.21 -0.89
N SER A 197 -1.34 -46.99 -1.59
CA SER A 197 -1.41 -46.99 -3.05
C SER A 197 -1.12 -45.64 -3.71
N VAL A 198 -0.90 -44.56 -2.92
CA VAL A 198 -0.70 -43.18 -3.40
C VAL A 198 0.30 -43.04 -4.52
N TRP A 199 1.44 -43.75 -4.47
CA TRP A 199 2.45 -43.68 -5.53
C TRP A 199 1.91 -44.15 -6.89
N ARG A 200 1.13 -45.24 -6.91
CA ARG A 200 0.49 -45.76 -8.12
C ARG A 200 -0.57 -44.79 -8.64
N LEU A 201 -1.38 -44.20 -7.75
CA LEU A 201 -2.39 -43.19 -8.11
C LEU A 201 -1.76 -41.94 -8.73
N ARG A 202 -0.65 -41.46 -8.16
CA ARG A 202 0.14 -40.31 -8.66
C ARG A 202 0.72 -40.56 -10.05
N ILE A 203 1.25 -41.76 -10.33
CA ILE A 203 1.70 -42.13 -11.68
C ILE A 203 0.50 -42.18 -12.63
N HIS A 204 -0.60 -42.81 -12.20
CA HIS A 204 -1.77 -43.03 -13.06
C HIS A 204 -2.37 -41.71 -13.57
N ILE A 205 -2.64 -40.76 -12.68
CA ILE A 205 -3.27 -39.47 -13.01
C ILE A 205 -2.37 -38.61 -13.94
N LEU A 206 -1.04 -38.64 -13.73
CA LEU A 206 -0.08 -37.99 -14.65
C LEU A 206 -0.09 -38.68 -16.02
N SER A 207 -0.02 -40.02 -16.04
CA SER A 207 0.01 -40.78 -17.30
C SER A 207 -1.26 -40.59 -18.14
N GLN A 208 -2.43 -40.49 -17.51
CA GLN A 208 -3.68 -40.18 -18.22
C GLN A 208 -3.70 -38.74 -18.71
N THR A 209 -3.30 -37.76 -17.90
CA THR A 209 -3.30 -36.35 -18.32
C THR A 209 -2.37 -36.14 -19.51
N ILE A 210 -1.15 -36.70 -19.47
CA ILE A 210 -0.17 -36.58 -20.56
C ILE A 210 -0.68 -37.26 -21.83
N LYS A 211 -1.36 -38.42 -21.72
CA LYS A 211 -1.94 -39.12 -22.88
C LYS A 211 -3.16 -38.41 -23.48
N ARG A 212 -4.05 -37.84 -22.65
CA ARG A 212 -5.28 -37.17 -23.10
C ARG A 212 -5.04 -35.73 -23.56
N HIS A 213 -4.23 -34.96 -22.85
CA HIS A 213 -4.08 -33.51 -23.03
C HIS A 213 -2.61 -33.02 -22.88
N PRO A 214 -1.67 -33.49 -23.71
CA PRO A 214 -0.24 -33.19 -23.56
C PRO A 214 0.10 -31.70 -23.61
N LEU A 215 -0.52 -30.94 -24.54
CA LEU A 215 -0.31 -29.50 -24.69
C LEU A 215 -0.82 -28.71 -23.47
N LEU A 216 -1.96 -29.13 -22.89
CA LEU A 216 -2.52 -28.49 -21.69
C LEU A 216 -1.64 -28.75 -20.46
N PHE A 217 -1.16 -29.99 -20.30
CA PHE A 217 -0.20 -30.35 -19.26
C PHE A 217 1.07 -29.51 -19.34
N PHE A 218 1.68 -29.39 -20.53
CA PHE A 218 2.90 -28.58 -20.71
C PHE A 218 2.65 -27.08 -20.46
N LYS A 219 1.53 -26.53 -20.94
CA LYS A 219 1.10 -25.14 -20.66
C LYS A 219 0.96 -24.87 -19.16
N ARG A 220 0.36 -25.80 -18.41
CA ARG A 220 0.22 -25.72 -16.94
C ARG A 220 1.55 -25.89 -16.22
N TRP A 221 2.39 -26.81 -16.66
CA TRP A 221 3.74 -26.99 -16.10
C TRP A 221 4.59 -25.72 -16.27
N LEU A 222 4.53 -25.05 -17.44
CA LEU A 222 5.18 -23.75 -17.65
C LEU A 222 4.61 -22.65 -16.72
N LYS A 223 3.29 -22.63 -16.52
CA LYS A 223 2.57 -21.70 -15.61
C LYS A 223 3.05 -21.89 -14.16
N ASP A 224 3.18 -23.14 -13.70
CA ASP A 224 3.70 -23.50 -12.38
C ASP A 224 5.19 -23.17 -12.22
N THR A 225 6.02 -23.49 -13.22
CA THR A 225 7.46 -23.15 -13.22
C THR A 225 7.69 -21.64 -13.16
N LYS A 226 6.95 -20.85 -13.95
CA LYS A 226 6.99 -19.38 -13.88
C LYS A 226 6.61 -18.86 -12.50
N ARG A 227 5.60 -19.46 -11.86
CA ARG A 227 5.15 -19.10 -10.51
C ARG A 227 6.19 -19.44 -9.44
N PHE A 228 6.85 -20.60 -9.56
CA PHE A 228 7.95 -21.01 -8.71
C PHE A 228 9.13 -20.03 -8.80
N LEU A 229 9.56 -19.66 -10.01
CA LEU A 229 10.63 -18.68 -10.25
C LEU A 229 10.27 -17.30 -9.68
N ASN A 230 9.04 -16.82 -9.89
CA ASN A 230 8.56 -15.56 -9.30
C ASN A 230 8.63 -15.58 -7.76
N ARG A 231 8.29 -16.71 -7.12
CA ARG A 231 8.38 -16.88 -5.66
C ARG A 231 9.81 -16.95 -5.14
N LEU A 232 10.78 -17.40 -5.95
CA LEU A 232 12.19 -17.33 -5.57
C LEU A 232 12.67 -15.87 -5.52
N TRP A 233 12.35 -15.05 -6.51
CA TRP A 233 12.72 -13.63 -6.52
C TRP A 233 11.91 -12.76 -5.54
N SER A 234 10.76 -13.22 -5.06
CA SER A 234 9.92 -12.49 -4.11
C SER A 234 9.21 -13.45 -3.14
N PRO A 235 9.93 -13.99 -2.14
CA PRO A 235 9.36 -14.93 -1.18
C PRO A 235 8.20 -14.31 -0.39
N ALA A 236 7.24 -15.16 -0.01
CA ALA A 236 6.00 -14.74 0.63
C ALA A 236 6.18 -14.43 2.13
N GLY A 237 7.07 -15.14 2.82
CA GLY A 237 7.34 -14.95 4.25
C GLY A 237 7.95 -13.60 4.60
N LEU A 238 8.24 -13.40 5.89
CA LEU A 238 8.73 -12.14 6.44
C LEU A 238 9.94 -12.36 7.34
N MET A 239 11.01 -11.58 7.19
CA MET A 239 12.13 -11.53 8.12
C MET A 239 11.99 -10.31 9.04
N LEU A 240 11.56 -10.55 10.28
CA LEU A 240 11.42 -9.55 11.33
C LEU A 240 12.58 -9.66 12.32
N VAL A 241 13.35 -8.58 12.45
CA VAL A 241 14.43 -8.46 13.42
C VAL A 241 13.99 -7.52 14.54
N LEU A 242 14.07 -8.00 15.78
CA LEU A 242 13.94 -7.18 16.98
C LEU A 242 15.36 -6.91 17.50
N ILE A 243 15.65 -5.67 17.90
CA ILE A 243 16.91 -5.29 18.55
C ILE A 243 16.63 -4.39 19.75
N GLY A 244 17.64 -4.20 20.59
CA GLY A 244 17.60 -3.30 21.73
C GLY A 244 18.28 -3.90 22.96
N PRO A 245 18.57 -3.07 23.98
CA PRO A 245 19.20 -3.51 25.23
C PRO A 245 18.40 -4.60 25.93
N ASP A 246 19.01 -5.31 26.88
CA ASP A 246 18.30 -6.28 27.71
C ASP A 246 17.34 -5.60 28.71
N GLY A 247 16.37 -6.35 29.27
CA GLY A 247 15.26 -5.78 30.07
C GLY A 247 14.12 -5.15 29.24
N SER A 248 14.26 -5.03 27.92
CA SER A 248 13.26 -4.41 27.02
C SER A 248 12.05 -5.27 26.65
N GLY A 249 12.00 -6.56 27.04
CA GLY A 249 10.84 -7.44 26.79
C GLY A 249 10.81 -8.16 25.43
N LYS A 250 11.88 -8.09 24.62
CA LYS A 250 11.99 -8.70 23.28
C LYS A 250 11.49 -10.14 23.21
N SER A 251 11.96 -11.02 24.10
CA SER A 251 11.69 -12.47 24.03
C SER A 251 10.23 -12.83 24.33
N THR A 252 9.61 -12.17 25.33
CA THR A 252 8.19 -12.34 25.66
C THR A 252 7.31 -11.91 24.49
N ILE A 253 7.60 -10.73 23.93
CA ILE A 253 6.87 -10.18 22.78
C ILE A 253 7.09 -11.01 21.51
N ALA A 254 8.28 -11.57 21.30
CA ALA A 254 8.59 -12.44 20.16
C ALA A 254 7.69 -13.69 20.12
N GLN A 255 7.44 -14.31 21.29
CA GLN A 255 6.55 -15.46 21.40
C GLN A 255 5.08 -15.08 21.10
N LEU A 256 4.60 -13.95 21.65
CA LEU A 256 3.24 -13.46 21.44
C LEU A 256 2.96 -13.10 19.96
N ILE A 257 3.89 -12.40 19.30
CA ILE A 257 3.77 -12.04 17.87
C ILE A 257 3.71 -13.29 16.98
N LYS A 258 4.46 -14.34 17.33
CA LYS A 258 4.45 -15.59 16.58
C LYS A 258 3.06 -16.24 16.57
N GLN A 259 2.30 -16.10 17.66
CA GLN A 259 0.90 -16.56 17.76
C GLN A 259 -0.06 -15.58 17.06
N ASP A 260 0.10 -14.26 17.28
CA ASP A 260 -0.76 -13.21 16.69
C ASP A 260 -0.79 -13.20 15.16
N LEU A 261 0.27 -13.73 14.53
CA LEU A 261 0.45 -13.78 13.08
C LEU A 261 0.28 -15.18 12.48
N ASP A 262 -0.11 -16.20 13.25
CA ASP A 262 -0.20 -17.60 12.78
C ASP A 262 -1.12 -17.76 11.55
N ARG A 263 -2.27 -17.07 11.53
CA ARG A 263 -3.18 -17.00 10.36
C ARG A 263 -2.54 -16.45 9.09
N THR A 264 -1.42 -15.71 9.19
CA THR A 264 -0.67 -15.14 8.06
C THR A 264 0.61 -15.92 7.75
N PHE A 265 1.30 -16.36 8.80
CA PHE A 265 2.56 -17.08 8.77
C PHE A 265 2.49 -18.28 9.73
N PRO A 266 2.02 -19.45 9.25
CA PRO A 266 1.83 -20.61 10.09
C PRO A 266 3.08 -20.98 10.91
N VAL A 267 2.86 -21.23 12.21
CA VAL A 267 3.89 -21.45 13.23
C VAL A 267 4.86 -22.57 12.89
N ASP A 268 4.41 -23.59 12.13
CA ASP A 268 5.17 -24.74 11.64
C ASP A 268 6.18 -24.39 10.53
N LYS A 269 5.94 -23.30 9.79
CA LYS A 269 6.78 -22.83 8.67
C LYS A 269 7.79 -21.78 9.10
N GLY A 270 7.64 -21.21 10.30
CA GLY A 270 8.48 -20.14 10.83
C GLY A 270 9.83 -20.61 11.41
N VAL A 271 10.75 -19.68 11.57
CA VAL A 271 12.03 -19.87 12.26
C VAL A 271 12.19 -18.77 13.29
N HIS A 272 12.44 -19.14 14.55
CA HIS A 272 12.72 -18.20 15.63
C HIS A 272 14.13 -18.44 16.16
N CYS A 273 14.92 -17.37 16.31
CA CYS A 273 16.32 -17.43 16.74
C CYS A 273 16.65 -16.25 17.67
N HIS A 274 17.37 -16.49 18.77
CA HIS A 274 17.75 -15.40 19.68
C HIS A 274 18.90 -14.51 19.18
N TRP A 275 19.72 -14.99 18.22
CA TRP A 275 20.84 -14.19 17.69
C TRP A 275 21.16 -14.38 16.21
N LYS A 276 21.50 -15.60 15.81
CA LYS A 276 22.00 -15.90 14.46
C LYS A 276 21.43 -17.23 13.97
N PRO A 277 21.62 -17.60 12.68
CA PRO A 277 21.06 -18.84 12.16
C PRO A 277 21.56 -20.10 12.87
N CYS A 278 22.80 -20.12 13.36
CA CYS A 278 23.46 -21.30 13.92
C CYS A 278 23.40 -22.50 12.95
N PHE A 279 23.75 -22.23 11.69
CA PHE A 279 23.91 -23.21 10.62
C PHE A 279 25.28 -23.91 10.69
N LEU A 280 26.34 -23.17 11.03
CA LEU A 280 27.69 -23.73 11.14
C LEU A 280 27.91 -24.52 12.46
N PRO A 281 28.69 -25.62 12.46
CA PRO A 281 28.91 -26.48 13.62
C PRO A 281 29.48 -25.74 14.85
N ARG A 282 28.90 -25.96 16.02
CA ARG A 282 29.29 -25.24 17.25
C ARG A 282 30.76 -25.51 17.62
N ARG A 283 31.57 -24.46 17.73
CA ARG A 283 32.99 -24.52 18.12
C ARG A 283 33.24 -24.96 19.59
N SER A 284 32.21 -24.98 20.44
CA SER A 284 32.29 -25.47 21.83
C SER A 284 30.89 -25.79 22.37
N LYS A 285 30.79 -26.79 23.27
CA LYS A 285 29.57 -27.12 24.02
C LYS A 285 29.23 -26.09 25.12
N HIS A 286 30.19 -25.26 25.54
CA HIS A 286 30.08 -24.42 26.76
C HIS A 286 29.75 -22.94 26.52
N THR A 287 29.63 -22.46 25.28
CA THR A 287 29.64 -21.00 25.03
C THR A 287 28.31 -20.30 24.78
N GLU A 288 27.17 -20.98 24.58
CA GLU A 288 25.95 -20.24 24.17
C GLU A 288 24.59 -20.95 24.42
N THR A 289 24.39 -21.50 25.61
CA THR A 289 23.03 -21.84 26.14
C THR A 289 22.81 -21.46 27.61
N THR A 290 23.87 -21.12 28.35
CA THR A 290 23.74 -20.48 29.66
C THR A 290 23.44 -18.99 29.47
N TRP A 291 22.47 -18.49 30.23
CA TRP A 291 22.32 -17.07 30.49
C TRP A 291 23.60 -16.58 31.17
N ILE A 292 24.50 -15.93 30.44
CA ILE A 292 25.72 -15.38 31.01
C ILE A 292 25.31 -14.20 31.90
N GLN A 293 25.25 -14.43 33.21
CA GLN A 293 24.77 -13.45 34.20
C GLN A 293 25.51 -12.10 34.11
N ASN A 294 26.77 -12.11 33.68
CA ASN A 294 27.54 -10.92 33.35
C ASN A 294 28.19 -11.06 31.95
N PRO A 295 27.51 -10.63 30.87
CA PRO A 295 28.04 -10.74 29.50
C PRO A 295 29.27 -9.87 29.24
N HIS A 296 29.59 -8.94 30.15
CA HIS A 296 30.67 -7.96 30.03
C HIS A 296 31.81 -8.20 31.04
N GLY A 297 31.74 -9.27 31.82
CA GLY A 297 32.67 -9.60 32.91
C GLY A 297 34.03 -10.17 32.46
N ARG A 298 34.26 -10.29 31.15
CA ARG A 298 35.57 -10.67 30.57
C ARG A 298 36.03 -9.59 29.58
N PRO A 299 37.34 -9.33 29.47
CA PRO A 299 37.86 -8.41 28.48
C PRO A 299 37.65 -8.96 27.05
N PRO A 300 37.45 -8.10 26.04
CA PRO A 300 37.43 -8.52 24.65
C PRO A 300 38.81 -9.02 24.22
N ARG A 301 38.84 -9.90 23.21
CA ARG A 301 40.09 -10.42 22.64
C ARG A 301 40.87 -9.34 21.86
N SER A 302 42.13 -9.63 21.54
CA SER A 302 42.91 -8.77 20.64
C SER A 302 42.27 -8.68 19.24
N VAL A 303 42.61 -7.63 18.47
CA VAL A 303 42.08 -7.43 17.12
C VAL A 303 42.35 -8.63 16.20
N PHE A 304 43.60 -9.10 16.19
CA PHE A 304 44.03 -10.24 15.36
C PHE A 304 43.27 -11.54 15.67
N SER A 305 42.98 -11.81 16.95
CA SER A 305 42.22 -13.01 17.34
C SER A 305 40.70 -12.83 17.22
N SER A 306 40.21 -11.59 17.21
CA SER A 306 38.79 -11.25 16.99
C SER A 306 38.36 -11.44 15.53
N ILE A 307 39.20 -11.05 14.56
CA ILE A 307 38.88 -11.13 13.12
C ILE A 307 38.43 -12.54 12.66
N PRO A 308 39.18 -13.64 12.88
CA PRO A 308 38.79 -14.96 12.39
C PRO A 308 37.55 -15.51 13.12
N ILE A 309 37.29 -15.10 14.36
CA ILE A 309 36.06 -15.46 15.08
C ILE A 309 34.87 -14.69 14.50
N PHE A 310 35.02 -13.37 14.28
CA PHE A 310 34.02 -12.55 13.63
C PHE A 310 33.67 -13.03 12.22
N LEU A 311 34.66 -13.36 11.39
CA LEU A 311 34.44 -13.92 10.05
C LEU A 311 33.65 -15.23 10.10
N TYR A 312 33.91 -16.09 11.09
CA TYR A 312 33.11 -17.31 11.33
C TYR A 312 31.63 -16.98 11.64
N HIS A 313 31.34 -15.99 12.49
CA HIS A 313 29.96 -15.55 12.74
C HIS A 313 29.32 -14.91 11.49
N TRP A 314 30.07 -14.15 10.71
CA TRP A 314 29.60 -13.56 9.45
C TRP A 314 29.25 -14.63 8.41
N PHE A 315 30.08 -15.65 8.23
CA PHE A 315 29.76 -16.80 7.36
C PHE A 315 28.49 -17.53 7.83
N ASP A 316 28.27 -17.67 9.15
CA ASP A 316 27.03 -18.25 9.69
C ASP A 316 25.79 -17.39 9.38
N PHE A 317 25.91 -16.05 9.43
CA PHE A 317 24.83 -15.15 8.98
C PHE A 317 24.54 -15.28 7.47
N VAL A 318 25.58 -15.34 6.62
CA VAL A 318 25.43 -15.43 5.16
C VAL A 318 24.89 -16.78 4.73
N LEU A 319 25.56 -17.89 5.09
CA LEU A 319 25.15 -19.25 4.71
C LEU A 319 23.82 -19.63 5.39
N GLY A 320 23.68 -19.30 6.66
CA GLY A 320 22.45 -19.55 7.41
C GLY A 320 21.24 -18.76 6.88
N TYR A 321 21.44 -17.60 6.26
CA TYR A 321 20.36 -16.96 5.50
C TYR A 321 19.88 -17.87 4.37
N PHE A 322 20.78 -18.31 3.48
CA PHE A 322 20.39 -19.09 2.29
C PHE A 322 19.87 -20.50 2.62
N PHE A 323 20.42 -21.16 3.64
CA PHE A 323 20.09 -22.55 3.96
C PHE A 323 19.06 -22.73 5.10
N LYS A 324 18.83 -21.73 5.95
CA LYS A 324 17.86 -21.81 7.07
C LYS A 324 16.74 -20.77 6.97
N TYR A 325 17.04 -19.49 6.76
CA TYR A 325 16.01 -18.45 6.73
C TYR A 325 15.23 -18.42 5.40
N TYR A 326 15.93 -18.40 4.27
CA TYR A 326 15.32 -18.29 2.96
C TYR A 326 14.34 -19.45 2.61
N PRO A 327 14.59 -20.72 2.98
CA PRO A 327 13.60 -21.79 2.79
C PRO A 327 12.32 -21.60 3.60
N ALA A 328 12.39 -21.00 4.80
CA ALA A 328 11.23 -20.62 5.59
C ALA A 328 10.47 -19.46 4.93
N LEU A 329 11.18 -18.40 4.52
CA LEU A 329 10.60 -17.27 3.79
C LEU A 329 9.89 -17.71 2.49
N PHE A 330 10.50 -18.62 1.73
CA PHE A 330 9.92 -19.16 0.49
C PHE A 330 8.60 -19.93 0.75
N ARG A 331 8.48 -20.60 1.90
CA ARG A 331 7.30 -21.37 2.34
C ARG A 331 6.21 -20.52 3.02
N ASN A 332 6.37 -19.20 3.08
CA ASN A 332 5.49 -18.29 3.83
C ASN A 332 5.59 -18.46 5.36
N GLY A 333 6.81 -18.67 5.86
CA GLY A 333 7.12 -18.62 7.29
C GLY A 333 7.55 -17.22 7.75
N LEU A 334 7.36 -16.96 9.04
CA LEU A 334 7.94 -15.82 9.76
C LEU A 334 9.35 -16.22 10.23
N VAL A 335 10.38 -15.47 9.82
CA VAL A 335 11.73 -15.55 10.38
C VAL A 335 11.86 -14.43 11.41
N LEU A 336 11.91 -14.79 12.68
CA LEU A 336 11.96 -13.88 13.82
C LEU A 336 13.31 -13.96 14.53
N VAL A 337 14.02 -12.84 14.65
CA VAL A 337 15.36 -12.79 15.26
C VAL A 337 15.44 -11.71 16.34
N GLU A 338 15.82 -12.04 17.58
CA GLU A 338 15.81 -11.10 18.73
C GLU A 338 17.11 -10.31 18.95
N ARG A 339 18.14 -10.66 18.20
CA ARG A 339 19.40 -9.92 18.00
C ARG A 339 19.80 -10.12 16.55
N HIS A 340 20.85 -9.46 16.10
CA HIS A 340 21.28 -9.60 14.71
C HIS A 340 22.77 -9.30 14.54
N TYR A 341 23.23 -9.30 13.30
CA TYR A 341 24.49 -8.69 12.89
C TYR A 341 24.64 -7.23 13.39
N TYR A 342 23.52 -6.54 13.65
CA TYR A 342 23.50 -5.18 14.22
C TYR A 342 24.21 -5.06 15.57
N ASP A 343 24.23 -6.12 16.39
CA ASP A 343 24.94 -6.09 17.67
C ASP A 343 26.45 -5.83 17.49
N PHE A 344 27.07 -6.22 16.37
CA PHE A 344 28.49 -5.94 16.09
C PHE A 344 28.80 -4.44 15.90
N TYR A 345 27.78 -3.60 15.73
CA TYR A 345 27.94 -2.14 15.71
C TYR A 345 27.93 -1.53 17.12
N VAL A 346 27.29 -2.19 18.10
CA VAL A 346 26.91 -1.59 19.39
C VAL A 346 27.53 -2.31 20.59
N ASP A 347 27.54 -3.65 20.59
CA ASP A 347 28.03 -4.49 21.69
C ASP A 347 28.88 -5.66 21.16
N GLN A 348 30.08 -5.34 20.67
CA GLN A 348 31.08 -6.36 20.33
C GLN A 348 31.64 -7.08 21.57
N LYS A 349 31.62 -6.41 22.73
CA LYS A 349 32.20 -6.91 23.98
C LYS A 349 31.46 -8.15 24.49
N ARG A 350 30.14 -8.22 24.34
CA ARG A 350 29.32 -9.41 24.63
C ARG A 350 29.82 -10.69 23.92
N TYR A 351 30.38 -10.57 22.73
CA TYR A 351 30.91 -11.68 21.94
C TYR A 351 32.43 -11.89 22.14
N LEU A 352 33.03 -11.13 23.06
CA LEU A 352 34.46 -11.04 23.33
C LEU A 352 35.26 -10.69 22.06
N LEU A 353 34.74 -9.75 21.28
CA LEU A 353 35.32 -9.26 20.02
C LEU A 353 35.79 -7.80 20.15
N ASN A 354 36.87 -7.49 19.46
CA ASN A 354 37.36 -6.13 19.20
C ASN A 354 37.74 -6.02 17.71
N VAL A 355 36.76 -5.74 16.86
CA VAL A 355 36.89 -5.70 15.39
C VAL A 355 36.71 -4.27 14.90
N PRO A 356 37.61 -3.75 14.04
CA PRO A 356 37.48 -2.43 13.45
C PRO A 356 36.13 -2.21 12.76
N ILE A 357 35.44 -1.12 13.09
CA ILE A 357 34.08 -0.84 12.61
C ILE A 357 33.97 -0.74 11.08
N TRP A 358 35.07 -0.43 10.38
CA TRP A 358 35.11 -0.43 8.92
C TRP A 358 34.92 -1.85 8.34
N LEU A 359 35.47 -2.88 8.99
CA LEU A 359 35.34 -4.28 8.57
C LEU A 359 33.92 -4.79 8.88
N VAL A 360 33.36 -4.43 10.03
CA VAL A 360 31.94 -4.68 10.35
C VAL A 360 31.02 -4.05 9.31
N LYS A 361 31.29 -2.81 8.88
CA LYS A 361 30.57 -2.12 7.79
C LYS A 361 30.74 -2.78 6.43
N LEU A 362 31.93 -3.30 6.11
CA LEU A 362 32.20 -3.99 4.85
C LEU A 362 31.45 -5.32 4.78
N CYS A 363 31.59 -6.18 5.79
CA CYS A 363 30.94 -7.47 5.88
C CYS A 363 29.41 -7.37 5.92
N HIS A 364 28.84 -6.31 6.52
CA HIS A 364 27.39 -6.07 6.52
C HIS A 364 26.80 -5.96 5.11
N LYS A 365 27.55 -5.42 4.13
CA LYS A 365 27.06 -5.27 2.74
C LYS A 365 26.71 -6.61 2.08
N PHE A 366 27.24 -7.72 2.59
CA PHE A 366 27.00 -9.07 2.11
C PHE A 366 25.98 -9.85 2.95
N VAL A 367 25.57 -9.33 4.11
CA VAL A 367 24.49 -9.92 4.91
C VAL A 367 23.16 -9.49 4.29
N PRO A 368 22.29 -10.41 3.85
CA PRO A 368 21.01 -10.06 3.24
C PRO A 368 20.14 -9.22 4.19
N PRO A 369 19.54 -8.11 3.73
CA PRO A 369 18.82 -7.20 4.61
C PRO A 369 17.47 -7.82 5.07
N PRO A 370 17.10 -7.67 6.35
CA PRO A 370 15.78 -8.06 6.84
C PRO A 370 14.67 -7.16 6.27
N ASP A 371 13.44 -7.67 6.23
CA ASP A 371 12.25 -6.92 5.78
C ASP A 371 11.92 -5.75 6.72
N LEU A 372 12.07 -5.99 8.04
CA LEU A 372 11.82 -5.03 9.12
C LEU A 372 12.86 -5.16 10.25
N VAL A 373 13.22 -4.03 10.85
CA VAL A 373 14.02 -3.97 12.08
C VAL A 373 13.29 -3.08 13.08
N ILE A 374 13.00 -3.60 14.28
CA ILE A 374 12.33 -2.86 15.35
C ILE A 374 13.28 -2.74 16.53
N LEU A 375 13.65 -1.50 16.89
CA LEU A 375 14.31 -1.20 18.16
C LEU A 375 13.28 -1.13 19.28
N PHE A 376 13.44 -1.96 20.29
CA PHE A 376 12.70 -1.90 21.55
C PHE A 376 13.43 -0.91 22.45
N ASP A 377 12.80 0.23 22.69
CA ASP A 377 13.39 1.40 23.33
C ASP A 377 12.61 1.78 24.61
N ALA A 378 13.34 2.19 25.64
CA ALA A 378 12.80 2.74 26.88
C ALA A 378 13.91 3.54 27.58
N PRO A 379 13.60 4.37 28.59
CA PRO A 379 14.62 5.03 29.41
C PRO A 379 15.59 4.00 30.01
N PRO A 380 16.92 4.22 29.93
CA PRO A 380 17.94 3.32 30.48
C PRO A 380 17.70 2.94 31.95
N GLU A 381 17.16 3.87 32.73
CA GLU A 381 16.87 3.71 34.15
C GLU A 381 15.77 2.65 34.38
N VAL A 382 14.72 2.70 33.55
CA VAL A 382 13.61 1.72 33.55
C VAL A 382 14.09 0.34 33.06
N LEU A 383 14.95 0.31 32.05
CA LEU A 383 15.55 -0.92 31.53
C LEU A 383 16.46 -1.60 32.57
N TRP A 384 17.27 -0.80 33.28
CA TRP A 384 18.16 -1.27 34.33
C TRP A 384 17.39 -1.84 35.53
N GLN A 385 16.32 -1.15 35.96
CA GLN A 385 15.41 -1.66 36.99
C GLN A 385 14.75 -2.99 36.60
N ARG A 386 14.38 -3.16 35.32
CA ARG A 386 13.84 -4.43 34.79
C ARG A 386 14.89 -5.54 34.73
N LYS A 387 16.17 -5.23 34.49
CA LYS A 387 17.24 -6.23 34.40
C LYS A 387 18.66 -5.64 34.56
N GLN A 388 19.32 -5.96 35.67
CA GLN A 388 20.66 -5.44 36.03
C GLN A 388 21.83 -6.29 35.46
N GLU A 389 21.89 -6.51 34.14
CA GLU A 389 22.98 -7.30 33.51
C GLU A 389 24.26 -6.49 33.20
N ILE A 390 24.15 -5.16 33.10
CA ILE A 390 25.24 -4.23 32.76
C ILE A 390 25.11 -2.94 33.58
N SER A 391 26.15 -2.11 33.62
CA SER A 391 26.10 -0.81 34.30
C SER A 391 25.17 0.16 33.58
N LEU A 392 24.58 1.09 34.34
CA LEU A 392 23.67 2.11 33.79
C LEU A 392 24.34 2.96 32.70
N GLY A 393 25.62 3.33 32.86
CA GLY A 393 26.37 4.09 31.86
C GLY A 393 26.59 3.32 30.55
N GLU A 394 26.87 2.00 30.62
CA GLU A 394 26.98 1.16 29.43
C GLU A 394 25.61 0.98 28.75
N LEU A 395 24.54 0.86 29.52
CA LEU A 395 23.17 0.80 29.01
C LEU A 395 22.74 2.11 28.34
N GLN A 396 23.12 3.27 28.89
CA GLN A 396 22.93 4.58 28.28
C GLN A 396 23.71 4.69 26.94
N ARG A 397 24.95 4.21 26.88
CA ARG A 397 25.74 4.12 25.64
C ARG A 397 25.05 3.24 24.59
N GLN A 398 24.69 2.00 24.94
CA GLN A 398 24.03 1.07 24.02
C GLN A 398 22.71 1.63 23.48
N THR A 399 21.87 2.21 24.33
CA THR A 399 20.59 2.82 23.93
C THR A 399 20.82 3.97 22.94
N SER A 400 21.78 4.85 23.21
CA SER A 400 22.16 5.95 22.29
C SER A 400 22.67 5.44 20.93
N GLU A 401 23.49 4.39 20.92
CA GLU A 401 24.03 3.82 19.68
C GLU A 401 22.97 3.05 18.88
N PHE A 402 22.08 2.31 19.54
CA PHE A 402 20.95 1.65 18.87
C PHE A 402 20.00 2.67 18.22
N ARG A 403 19.66 3.77 18.91
CA ARG A 403 18.90 4.90 18.35
C ARG A 403 19.59 5.53 17.13
N THR A 404 20.91 5.72 17.22
CA THR A 404 21.73 6.24 16.10
C THR A 404 21.78 5.26 14.91
N LEU A 405 21.84 3.96 15.16
CA LEU A 405 21.84 2.93 14.12
C LEU A 405 20.48 2.81 13.43
N ILE A 406 19.40 2.68 14.21
CA ILE A 406 18.04 2.47 13.69
C ILE A 406 17.50 3.70 12.93
N THR A 407 18.02 4.91 13.18
CA THR A 407 17.69 6.12 12.40
C THR A 407 18.34 6.14 11.01
N GLN A 408 19.42 5.39 10.82
CA GLN A 408 20.10 5.25 9.52
C GLN A 408 19.51 4.12 8.65
N LEU A 409 18.86 3.12 9.26
CA LEU A 409 18.27 1.96 8.58
C LEU A 409 16.93 2.30 7.89
N PRO A 410 16.76 2.13 6.56
CA PRO A 410 15.49 2.37 5.87
C PRO A 410 14.31 1.49 6.33
N GLN A 411 14.61 0.31 6.85
CA GLN A 411 13.67 -0.65 7.44
C GLN A 411 13.54 -0.52 8.97
N GLY A 412 14.23 0.46 9.59
CA GLY A 412 14.33 0.62 11.03
C GLY A 412 13.20 1.45 11.66
N ILE A 413 12.51 0.89 12.64
CA ILE A 413 11.43 1.53 13.42
C ILE A 413 11.82 1.55 14.89
N ILE A 414 11.51 2.64 15.60
CA ILE A 414 11.65 2.72 17.06
C ILE A 414 10.29 2.47 17.68
N LEU A 415 10.25 1.57 18.65
CA LEU A 415 9.09 1.18 19.43
C LEU A 415 9.36 1.53 20.90
N ASP A 416 8.48 2.33 21.47
CA ASP A 416 8.45 2.60 22.91
C ASP A 416 7.92 1.36 23.67
N CYS A 417 8.72 0.89 24.63
CA CYS A 417 8.45 -0.24 25.51
C CYS A 417 8.27 0.18 26.98
N THR A 418 8.01 1.46 27.24
CA THR A 418 7.48 1.94 28.53
C THR A 418 6.04 1.52 28.82
N PRO A 419 5.09 1.43 27.84
CA PRO A 419 3.73 1.00 28.11
C PRO A 419 3.61 -0.47 28.51
N GLN A 420 2.40 -0.87 28.94
CA GLN A 420 2.08 -2.27 29.24
C GLN A 420 2.28 -3.20 28.03
N LEU A 421 2.59 -4.47 28.33
CA LEU A 421 2.97 -5.50 27.35
C LEU A 421 1.98 -5.65 26.19
N ASP A 422 0.67 -5.63 26.45
CA ASP A 422 -0.35 -5.76 25.41
C ASP A 422 -0.42 -4.55 24.46
N THR A 423 -0.11 -3.35 24.95
CA THR A 423 0.01 -2.16 24.09
C THR A 423 1.22 -2.30 23.16
N VAL A 424 2.36 -2.77 23.68
CA VAL A 424 3.58 -3.03 22.90
C VAL A 424 3.33 -4.14 21.85
N ARG A 425 2.62 -5.21 22.22
CA ARG A 425 2.18 -6.29 21.34
C ARG A 425 1.29 -5.79 20.20
N LYS A 426 0.21 -5.06 20.51
CA LYS A 426 -0.71 -4.46 19.51
C LYS A 426 0.05 -3.55 18.53
N ASN A 427 0.94 -2.70 19.06
CA ASN A 427 1.77 -1.80 18.27
C ASN A 427 2.64 -2.55 17.24
N ILE A 428 3.31 -3.63 17.61
CA ILE A 428 4.12 -4.40 16.66
C ILE A 428 3.26 -5.17 15.66
N LYS A 429 2.15 -5.78 16.11
CA LYS A 429 1.20 -6.45 15.20
C LYS A 429 0.74 -5.46 14.12
N PHE A 430 0.43 -4.22 14.49
CA PHE A 430 0.10 -3.16 13.53
C PHE A 430 1.27 -2.83 12.59
N ILE A 431 2.49 -2.60 13.09
CA ILE A 431 3.69 -2.33 12.25
C ILE A 431 3.84 -3.41 11.17
N VAL A 432 3.74 -4.68 11.58
CA VAL A 432 3.93 -5.82 10.68
C VAL A 432 2.82 -5.86 9.62
N LEU A 433 1.55 -5.76 10.02
CA LEU A 433 0.42 -5.77 9.10
C LEU A 433 0.42 -4.58 8.14
N GLU A 434 0.82 -3.38 8.60
CA GLU A 434 0.95 -2.19 7.75
C GLU A 434 2.08 -2.34 6.73
N TYR A 435 3.26 -2.81 7.17
CA TYR A 435 4.38 -3.12 6.30
C TYR A 435 4.01 -4.17 5.25
N LEU A 436 3.30 -5.23 5.64
CA LEU A 436 2.83 -6.26 4.72
C LEU A 436 1.89 -5.64 3.69
N SER A 437 0.93 -4.80 4.08
CA SER A 437 -0.01 -4.17 3.13
C SER A 437 0.74 -3.30 2.13
N TYR A 438 1.73 -2.51 2.58
CA TYR A 438 2.63 -1.77 1.69
C TYR A 438 3.43 -2.68 0.74
N ARG A 439 4.02 -3.77 1.26
CA ARG A 439 4.80 -4.74 0.47
C ARG A 439 3.93 -5.41 -0.59
N THR A 440 2.69 -5.74 -0.24
CA THR A 440 1.67 -6.31 -1.12
C THR A 440 1.30 -5.31 -2.23
N ARG A 441 0.91 -4.07 -1.88
CA ARG A 441 0.63 -2.99 -2.84
C ARG A 441 1.81 -2.70 -3.77
N LYS A 442 3.06 -2.87 -3.31
CA LYS A 442 4.29 -2.65 -4.08
C LYS A 442 4.57 -3.77 -5.08
N ARG A 443 4.36 -5.03 -4.69
CA ARG A 443 4.57 -6.22 -5.53
C ARG A 443 3.43 -6.44 -6.53
N TRP A 444 2.21 -6.04 -6.19
CA TRP A 444 1.01 -6.16 -7.04
C TRP A 444 0.35 -4.78 -7.25
N PRO A 445 0.86 -3.95 -8.19
CA PRO A 445 0.48 -2.55 -8.28
C PRO A 445 -0.99 -2.26 -8.58
N PHE A 446 -1.73 -3.19 -9.22
CA PHE A 446 -3.14 -3.01 -9.56
C PHE A 446 -4.04 -2.79 -8.34
N ILE A 447 -3.62 -3.30 -7.16
CA ILE A 447 -4.33 -3.12 -5.90
C ILE A 447 -4.54 -1.63 -5.58
N ASN A 448 -3.57 -0.78 -5.92
CA ASN A 448 -3.65 0.66 -5.66
C ASN A 448 -4.72 1.37 -6.51
N ASP A 449 -5.25 0.70 -7.54
CA ASP A 449 -6.29 1.23 -8.43
C ASP A 449 -7.68 0.71 -8.06
N VAL A 450 -7.75 -0.52 -7.54
CA VAL A 450 -8.97 -1.15 -7.02
C VAL A 450 -9.52 -0.46 -5.77
N VAL A 451 -8.65 -0.08 -4.83
CA VAL A 451 -9.04 0.47 -3.51
C VAL A 451 -9.91 1.73 -3.58
N TYR A 452 -9.91 2.45 -4.70
CA TYR A 452 -10.58 3.75 -4.86
C TYR A 452 -11.64 3.79 -5.96
N VAL A 453 -12.00 2.65 -6.57
CA VAL A 453 -12.97 2.64 -7.70
C VAL A 453 -13.87 1.40 -7.65
N PRO A 454 -15.09 1.51 -7.09
CA PRO A 454 -16.19 0.62 -7.47
C PRO A 454 -16.50 0.82 -8.96
N ASN A 455 -16.60 -0.26 -9.73
CA ASN A 455 -16.95 -0.30 -11.15
C ASN A 455 -16.31 0.80 -12.03
N HIS A 456 -15.12 0.52 -12.58
CA HIS A 456 -14.34 1.48 -13.37
C HIS A 456 -15.08 2.20 -14.51
N LEU A 457 -16.17 1.63 -15.06
CA LEU A 457 -16.98 2.26 -16.12
C LEU A 457 -18.13 3.11 -15.57
N ASP A 458 -18.78 2.70 -14.48
CA ASP A 458 -19.88 3.47 -13.86
C ASP A 458 -19.36 4.78 -13.26
N TRP A 459 -18.16 4.77 -12.66
CA TRP A 459 -17.52 5.98 -12.19
C TRP A 459 -17.26 6.99 -13.33
N ILE A 460 -16.84 6.52 -14.52
CA ILE A 460 -16.62 7.42 -15.68
C ILE A 460 -17.95 7.90 -16.26
N LYS A 461 -18.99 7.04 -16.31
CA LYS A 461 -20.36 7.46 -16.65
C LYS A 461 -20.83 8.59 -15.73
N ASN A 462 -20.62 8.45 -14.41
CA ASN A 462 -20.99 9.47 -13.43
C ASN A 462 -20.24 10.81 -13.62
N ILE A 463 -19.05 10.82 -14.22
CA ILE A 463 -18.37 12.10 -14.53
C ILE A 463 -19.03 12.82 -15.70
N ILE A 464 -19.46 12.06 -16.72
CA ILE A 464 -19.85 12.63 -18.02
C ILE A 464 -21.33 13.06 -18.04
N THR A 465 -22.17 12.54 -17.14
CA THR A 465 -23.59 12.90 -17.10
C THR A 465 -24.22 12.89 -15.70
N ASN A 466 -25.30 13.64 -15.55
CA ASN A 466 -26.23 13.58 -14.41
C ASN A 466 -27.46 12.67 -14.65
N THR A 467 -27.73 12.22 -15.88
CA THR A 467 -28.88 11.34 -16.13
C THR A 467 -28.56 9.87 -15.87
N PRO A 468 -29.44 9.10 -15.19
CA PRO A 468 -29.29 7.64 -15.07
C PRO A 468 -29.36 6.94 -16.44
N ASN A 469 -30.01 7.55 -17.45
CA ASN A 469 -30.37 6.94 -18.73
C ASN A 469 -29.25 6.90 -19.79
N ALA A 470 -27.98 7.15 -19.42
CA ALA A 470 -26.86 6.94 -20.32
C ALA A 470 -26.38 5.47 -20.34
N VAL A 471 -26.01 4.96 -21.51
CA VAL A 471 -25.51 3.59 -21.69
C VAL A 471 -24.01 3.63 -22.02
N CYS A 472 -23.21 2.89 -21.26
CA CYS A 472 -21.78 2.78 -21.45
C CYS A 472 -21.47 1.48 -22.20
N VAL A 473 -20.94 1.58 -23.41
CA VAL A 473 -20.48 0.45 -24.21
C VAL A 473 -18.95 0.48 -24.26
N SER A 474 -18.29 -0.66 -24.17
CA SER A 474 -16.83 -0.73 -24.25
C SER A 474 -16.38 -1.96 -25.04
N ASN A 475 -15.15 -1.94 -25.53
CA ASN A 475 -14.52 -3.14 -26.09
C ASN A 475 -13.94 -4.08 -25.01
N HIS A 476 -14.34 -3.91 -23.74
CA HIS A 476 -14.03 -4.84 -22.65
C HIS A 476 -14.93 -6.10 -22.75
N PRO A 477 -14.44 -7.31 -22.43
CA PRO A 477 -15.23 -8.55 -22.49
C PRO A 477 -16.51 -8.59 -21.62
N PHE A 478 -16.74 -7.59 -20.76
CA PHE A 478 -17.97 -7.43 -20.00
C PHE A 478 -19.13 -6.78 -20.78
N SER A 479 -18.89 -6.17 -21.95
CA SER A 479 -19.95 -5.48 -22.70
C SER A 479 -20.98 -6.40 -23.37
N ALA A 480 -20.82 -7.72 -23.29
CA ALA A 480 -21.77 -8.69 -23.79
C ALA A 480 -23.20 -8.49 -23.24
N PHE A 481 -23.34 -8.07 -21.97
CA PHE A 481 -24.64 -7.76 -21.36
C PHE A 481 -25.30 -6.46 -21.86
N ALA A 482 -24.54 -5.55 -22.49
CA ALA A 482 -25.09 -4.32 -23.09
C ALA A 482 -25.67 -4.54 -24.50
N ASN A 483 -25.38 -5.69 -25.14
CA ASN A 483 -25.77 -5.93 -26.53
C ASN A 483 -27.28 -6.19 -26.72
N SER A 484 -28.01 -6.62 -25.68
CA SER A 484 -29.45 -6.88 -25.75
C SER A 484 -30.33 -5.63 -25.77
N LYS A 485 -29.77 -4.43 -25.53
CA LYS A 485 -30.49 -3.14 -25.61
C LYS A 485 -30.08 -2.27 -26.80
N ARG A 486 -29.46 -2.85 -27.84
CA ARG A 486 -29.00 -2.11 -29.03
C ARG A 486 -30.12 -1.52 -29.90
N GLU A 487 -31.30 -2.13 -29.90
CA GLU A 487 -32.30 -1.90 -30.96
C GLU A 487 -33.12 -0.60 -30.83
N ASN A 488 -32.94 0.20 -29.76
CA ASN A 488 -33.69 1.44 -29.53
C ASN A 488 -32.86 2.64 -29.00
N LEU A 489 -31.55 2.71 -29.28
CA LEU A 489 -30.67 3.81 -28.80
C LEU A 489 -30.02 4.64 -29.92
N PRO A 490 -30.66 5.74 -30.35
CA PRO A 490 -30.06 6.82 -31.15
C PRO A 490 -29.75 8.06 -30.26
N VAL A 491 -28.80 8.97 -30.55
CA VAL A 491 -27.92 9.17 -31.73
C VAL A 491 -26.46 9.47 -31.34
N GLU A 492 -26.26 10.32 -30.33
CA GLU A 492 -24.99 11.00 -30.04
C GLU A 492 -24.08 10.15 -29.15
N HIS A 493 -22.77 10.13 -29.44
CA HIS A 493 -21.77 9.33 -28.73
C HIS A 493 -20.50 10.12 -28.40
N LEU A 494 -19.85 9.74 -27.29
CA LEU A 494 -18.50 10.20 -26.93
C LEU A 494 -17.55 9.01 -26.85
N ASP A 495 -16.54 8.99 -27.73
CA ASP A 495 -15.57 7.91 -27.81
C ASP A 495 -14.23 8.31 -27.17
N PHE A 496 -13.73 7.46 -26.26
CA PHE A 496 -12.46 7.64 -25.58
C PHE A 496 -11.57 6.39 -25.66
N ILE A 497 -10.28 6.61 -25.94
CA ILE A 497 -9.23 5.63 -25.63
C ILE A 497 -8.87 5.75 -24.16
N VAL A 498 -8.88 4.62 -23.43
CA VAL A 498 -8.57 4.54 -22.00
C VAL A 498 -7.12 4.11 -21.79
N LEU A 499 -6.31 4.93 -21.11
CA LEU A 499 -4.89 4.67 -20.92
C LEU A 499 -4.48 4.50 -19.44
N PRO A 500 -3.58 3.55 -19.12
CA PRO A 500 -3.11 2.45 -19.98
C PRO A 500 -4.08 1.27 -20.13
N SER A 501 -5.07 1.11 -19.23
CA SER A 501 -6.00 -0.03 -19.23
C SER A 501 -7.34 0.33 -18.59
N PHE A 502 -8.39 -0.46 -18.85
CA PHE A 502 -9.67 -0.36 -18.13
C PHE A 502 -9.55 -0.55 -16.62
N SER A 503 -8.59 -1.37 -16.18
CA SER A 503 -8.24 -1.60 -14.77
C SER A 503 -7.41 -0.48 -14.14
N GLN A 504 -6.88 0.44 -14.95
CA GLN A 504 -6.09 1.59 -14.50
C GLN A 504 -6.41 2.82 -15.39
N PRO A 505 -7.66 3.32 -15.44
CA PRO A 505 -7.99 4.45 -16.29
C PRO A 505 -7.33 5.70 -15.71
N LYS A 506 -6.27 6.21 -16.34
CA LYS A 506 -5.53 7.44 -15.95
C LYS A 506 -5.78 8.60 -16.89
N LEU A 507 -5.92 8.33 -18.18
CA LEU A 507 -6.27 9.33 -19.20
C LEU A 507 -7.32 8.75 -20.14
N LEU A 508 -8.39 9.51 -20.35
CA LEU A 508 -9.41 9.32 -21.36
C LEU A 508 -9.11 10.29 -22.51
N VAL A 509 -8.62 9.75 -23.62
CA VAL A 509 -8.23 10.52 -24.81
C VAL A 509 -9.38 10.49 -25.82
N PRO A 510 -9.97 11.62 -26.23
CA PRO A 510 -11.04 11.63 -27.22
C PRO A 510 -10.52 11.08 -28.55
N ILE A 511 -11.27 10.21 -29.23
CA ILE A 511 -10.82 9.62 -30.52
C ILE A 511 -10.82 10.67 -31.63
N LYS A 512 -11.81 11.57 -31.63
CA LYS A 512 -11.92 12.71 -32.55
C LYS A 512 -12.27 13.97 -31.73
N PRO A 513 -11.77 15.15 -32.10
CA PRO A 513 -10.86 15.46 -33.20
C PRO A 513 -9.38 15.17 -32.86
N ARG A 514 -8.58 14.75 -33.86
CA ARG A 514 -7.17 14.32 -33.69
C ARG A 514 -6.30 15.33 -32.92
N ARG A 515 -6.49 16.63 -33.15
CA ARG A 515 -5.71 17.68 -32.47
C ARG A 515 -6.02 17.79 -30.98
N ALA A 516 -7.29 17.64 -30.58
CA ALA A 516 -7.67 17.58 -29.16
C ALA A 516 -7.12 16.33 -28.48
N ALA A 517 -7.13 15.19 -29.18
CA ALA A 517 -6.54 13.93 -28.71
C ALA A 517 -5.03 14.09 -28.40
N LEU A 518 -4.28 14.75 -29.30
CA LEU A 518 -2.86 15.03 -29.11
C LEU A 518 -2.60 15.95 -27.91
N VAL A 519 -3.36 17.04 -27.74
CA VAL A 519 -3.25 17.95 -26.58
C VAL A 519 -3.54 17.21 -25.27
N THR A 520 -4.60 16.40 -25.24
CA THR A 520 -4.94 15.56 -24.08
C THR A 520 -3.81 14.57 -23.75
N LEU A 521 -3.21 13.95 -24.77
CA LEU A 521 -2.08 13.02 -24.61
C LEU A 521 -0.81 13.69 -24.03
N HIS A 522 -0.66 15.01 -24.16
CA HIS A 522 0.43 15.73 -23.49
C HIS A 522 0.32 15.73 -21.95
N LEU A 523 -0.89 15.64 -21.39
CA LEU A 523 -1.11 15.51 -19.94
C LEU A 523 -0.56 14.18 -19.39
N TYR A 524 -0.63 13.09 -20.15
CA TYR A 524 -0.12 11.79 -19.73
C TYR A 524 1.41 11.77 -19.80
N ASN A 525 2.11 11.89 -18.67
CA ASN A 525 3.57 11.84 -18.61
C ASN A 525 4.08 10.57 -17.90
N PRO A 526 4.09 9.41 -18.58
CA PRO A 526 4.46 8.13 -17.99
C PRO A 526 5.96 8.08 -17.64
N ARG A 527 6.27 7.63 -16.43
CA ARG A 527 7.67 7.46 -15.95
C ARG A 527 8.29 6.09 -16.29
N ARG A 528 7.54 5.14 -16.85
CA ARG A 528 8.02 3.79 -17.20
C ARG A 528 8.20 3.66 -18.71
N VAL A 529 9.27 2.99 -19.15
CA VAL A 529 9.61 2.76 -20.59
C VAL A 529 8.41 2.26 -21.40
N LYS A 530 7.68 1.23 -20.94
CA LYS A 530 6.48 0.72 -21.62
C LYS A 530 5.39 1.80 -21.83
N GLY A 531 5.19 2.69 -20.85
CA GLY A 531 4.23 3.79 -20.98
C GLY A 531 4.72 4.90 -21.91
N ILE A 532 6.03 5.17 -21.92
CA ILE A 532 6.65 6.12 -22.87
C ILE A 532 6.47 5.60 -24.31
N LEU A 533 6.77 4.31 -24.55
CA LEU A 533 6.55 3.67 -25.85
C LEU A 533 5.08 3.71 -26.26
N LEU A 534 4.14 3.38 -25.35
CA LEU A 534 2.69 3.48 -25.59
C LEU A 534 2.25 4.91 -25.93
N LYS A 535 2.79 5.93 -25.27
CA LYS A 535 2.52 7.34 -25.60
C LYS A 535 3.01 7.69 -27.01
N GLN A 536 4.20 7.24 -27.39
CA GLN A 536 4.76 7.52 -28.72
C GLN A 536 4.01 6.77 -29.83
N SER A 537 3.69 5.48 -29.64
CA SER A 537 2.93 4.71 -30.63
C SER A 537 1.51 5.25 -30.82
N LEU A 538 0.84 5.64 -29.74
CA LEU A 538 -0.47 6.30 -29.82
C LEU A 538 -0.38 7.68 -30.48
N LYS A 539 0.66 8.48 -30.19
CA LYS A 539 0.90 9.75 -30.88
C LYS A 539 1.00 9.56 -32.39
N LEU A 540 1.80 8.57 -32.83
CA LEU A 540 1.95 8.22 -34.25
C LEU A 540 0.62 7.75 -34.86
N ALA A 541 -0.12 6.86 -34.18
CA ALA A 541 -1.41 6.37 -34.66
C ALA A 541 -2.50 7.46 -34.72
N LEU A 542 -2.50 8.42 -33.80
CA LEU A 542 -3.38 9.60 -33.87
C LEU A 542 -3.02 10.53 -35.03
N MET A 543 -1.74 10.65 -35.36
CA MET A 543 -1.28 11.43 -36.51
C MET A 543 -1.65 10.75 -37.84
N SER A 544 -1.39 9.44 -37.97
CA SER A 544 -1.72 8.67 -39.19
C SER A 544 -3.22 8.35 -39.35
N GLY A 545 -3.99 8.36 -38.26
CA GLY A 545 -5.40 7.98 -38.27
C GLY A 545 -5.68 6.49 -38.06
N LEU A 546 -4.65 5.68 -37.80
CA LEU A 546 -4.73 4.22 -37.65
C LEU A 546 -5.19 3.76 -36.24
N THR A 547 -5.79 4.65 -35.43
CA THR A 547 -6.20 4.32 -34.04
C THR A 547 -7.22 3.18 -33.96
N ALA A 548 -8.06 2.99 -34.98
CA ALA A 548 -9.02 1.90 -35.05
C ALA A 548 -8.37 0.50 -35.12
N HIS A 549 -7.12 0.40 -35.57
CA HIS A 549 -6.39 -0.86 -35.70
C HIS A 549 -5.52 -1.22 -34.48
N LEU A 550 -5.42 -0.32 -33.50
CA LEU A 550 -4.72 -0.62 -32.26
C LEU A 550 -5.64 -1.38 -31.29
N PRO A 551 -5.18 -2.49 -30.67
CA PRO A 551 -5.93 -3.23 -29.65
C PRO A 551 -5.91 -2.48 -28.31
N LEU A 552 -6.38 -1.23 -28.32
CA LEU A 552 -6.46 -0.36 -27.15
C LEU A 552 -7.84 -0.43 -26.50
N PRO A 553 -7.91 -0.31 -25.17
CA PRO A 553 -9.14 -0.02 -24.44
C PRO A 553 -9.89 1.17 -25.04
N GLN A 554 -11.14 0.97 -25.44
CA GLN A 554 -12.02 2.01 -25.96
C GLN A 554 -13.39 1.94 -25.26
N VAL A 555 -13.86 3.11 -24.82
CA VAL A 555 -15.21 3.32 -24.27
C VAL A 555 -15.97 4.24 -25.21
N GLN A 556 -17.22 3.88 -25.46
CA GLN A 556 -18.22 4.69 -26.14
C GLN A 556 -19.37 4.95 -25.16
N PHE A 557 -19.57 6.21 -24.81
CA PHE A 557 -20.74 6.64 -24.04
C PHE A 557 -21.86 7.00 -25.01
N MET A 558 -23.00 6.32 -24.91
CA MET A 558 -24.21 6.57 -25.71
C MET A 558 -25.28 7.21 -24.82
N PHE A 559 -25.98 8.21 -25.35
CA PHE A 559 -27.00 8.96 -24.62
C PHE A 559 -28.35 8.84 -25.31
N SER A 560 -29.43 8.67 -24.53
CA SER A 560 -30.80 8.72 -25.06
C SER A 560 -31.10 10.10 -25.66
N LYS A 561 -31.95 10.16 -26.70
CA LYS A 561 -32.52 11.41 -27.23
C LYS A 561 -33.23 12.26 -26.17
N GLU A 562 -33.74 11.63 -25.11
CA GLU A 562 -34.46 12.28 -24.01
C GLU A 562 -33.55 12.97 -22.99
N ALA A 563 -32.22 12.76 -23.06
CA ALA A 563 -31.28 13.36 -22.12
C ALA A 563 -31.20 14.87 -22.32
N GLN A 564 -31.51 15.64 -21.26
CA GLN A 564 -31.48 17.10 -21.31
C GLN A 564 -30.07 17.60 -21.64
N PRO A 565 -29.89 18.64 -22.48
CA PRO A 565 -28.56 19.15 -22.82
C PRO A 565 -27.73 19.56 -21.61
N ASN A 566 -28.36 20.10 -20.56
CA ASN A 566 -27.70 20.47 -19.31
C ASN A 566 -27.22 19.25 -18.49
N ASP A 567 -27.73 18.03 -18.72
CA ASP A 567 -27.30 16.81 -18.01
C ASP A 567 -26.06 16.16 -18.65
N LEU A 568 -25.53 16.73 -19.73
CA LEU A 568 -24.39 16.19 -20.48
C LEU A 568 -23.19 17.14 -20.35
N LEU A 569 -22.10 16.66 -19.72
CA LEU A 569 -20.93 17.48 -19.39
C LEU A 569 -20.37 18.23 -20.60
N HIS A 570 -20.30 17.58 -21.77
CA HIS A 570 -19.75 18.19 -22.97
C HIS A 570 -20.65 19.27 -23.58
N LYS A 571 -21.97 19.17 -23.42
CA LYS A 571 -22.89 20.25 -23.82
C LYS A 571 -22.86 21.39 -22.80
N LYS A 572 -22.86 21.07 -21.50
CA LYS A 572 -22.78 22.09 -20.45
C LYS A 572 -21.50 22.92 -20.51
N VAL A 573 -20.37 22.31 -20.83
CA VAL A 573 -19.09 23.02 -21.03
C VAL A 573 -19.12 23.92 -22.29
N LYS A 574 -19.80 23.52 -23.36
CA LYS A 574 -19.97 24.35 -24.57
C LYS A 574 -20.84 25.58 -24.32
N ASP A 575 -21.95 25.38 -23.62
CA ASP A 575 -22.87 26.40 -23.12
C ASP A 575 -22.12 27.45 -22.27
N ILE A 576 -21.43 27.01 -21.21
CA ILE A 576 -20.65 27.88 -20.31
C ILE A 576 -19.56 28.69 -21.04
N ILE A 577 -18.89 28.11 -22.03
CA ILE A 577 -17.77 28.77 -22.74
C ILE A 577 -18.26 29.57 -23.99
N GLY A 578 -19.50 29.36 -24.44
CA GLY A 578 -20.02 29.96 -25.67
C GLY A 578 -19.32 29.47 -26.95
N ARG A 579 -18.89 28.20 -27.00
CA ARG A 579 -18.17 27.63 -28.17
C ARG A 579 -18.59 26.20 -28.49
N ASP A 580 -19.07 25.97 -29.71
CA ASP A 580 -19.45 24.62 -30.20
C ASP A 580 -18.29 23.74 -30.68
N ASP A 581 -17.13 24.34 -30.96
CA ASP A 581 -15.96 23.66 -31.51
C ASP A 581 -15.09 22.95 -30.46
N LEU A 582 -15.62 22.75 -29.25
CA LEU A 582 -14.90 22.13 -28.13
C LEU A 582 -14.98 20.60 -28.11
N SER A 583 -13.92 20.00 -27.59
CA SER A 583 -13.74 18.60 -27.26
C SER A 583 -13.17 18.48 -25.85
N ILE A 584 -13.60 17.47 -25.10
CA ILE A 584 -13.09 17.18 -23.77
C ILE A 584 -12.13 16.00 -23.83
N GLY A 585 -11.00 16.13 -23.15
CA GLY A 585 -10.16 15.02 -22.70
C GLY A 585 -10.07 15.04 -21.18
N MET A 586 -9.82 13.90 -20.54
CA MET A 586 -9.97 13.79 -19.08
C MET A 586 -8.83 12.98 -18.45
N TYR A 587 -8.09 13.61 -17.54
CA TYR A 587 -7.20 12.94 -16.60
C TYR A 587 -8.00 12.56 -15.35
N THR A 588 -7.97 11.31 -14.94
CA THR A 588 -8.87 10.78 -13.89
C THR A 588 -8.38 11.03 -12.46
N GLY A 589 -7.25 11.70 -12.29
CA GLY A 589 -6.64 11.98 -10.99
C GLY A 589 -5.72 10.86 -10.48
N THR A 590 -5.07 11.11 -9.36
CA THR A 590 -4.40 10.07 -8.56
C THR A 590 -5.44 9.38 -7.68
N ASN A 591 -5.30 8.08 -7.44
CA ASN A 591 -6.21 7.34 -6.57
C ASN A 591 -5.95 7.70 -5.09
N THR A 592 -6.68 8.70 -4.60
CA THR A 592 -6.76 9.16 -3.20
C THR A 592 -8.24 9.39 -2.86
N VAL A 593 -8.56 9.72 -1.61
CA VAL A 593 -9.95 10.07 -1.23
C VAL A 593 -10.43 11.32 -2.00
N HIS A 594 -9.50 12.25 -2.26
CA HIS A 594 -9.69 13.47 -3.05
C HIS A 594 -9.53 13.25 -4.57
N LYS A 595 -9.79 12.04 -5.09
CA LYS A 595 -9.70 11.76 -6.53
C LYS A 595 -10.77 12.53 -7.31
N LYS A 596 -10.36 13.62 -7.94
CA LYS A 596 -11.17 14.44 -8.86
C LYS A 596 -10.66 14.34 -10.31
N PRO A 597 -11.53 14.20 -11.32
CA PRO A 597 -11.13 14.27 -12.72
C PRO A 597 -10.78 15.71 -13.11
N VAL A 598 -9.73 15.85 -13.91
CA VAL A 598 -9.25 17.11 -14.49
C VAL A 598 -9.48 17.05 -16.00
N LEU A 599 -10.23 18.02 -16.53
CA LEU A 599 -10.61 18.12 -17.93
C LEU A 599 -9.64 19.02 -18.67
N SER A 600 -9.13 18.58 -19.82
CA SER A 600 -8.62 19.47 -20.87
C SER A 600 -9.74 19.79 -21.83
N ILE A 601 -10.13 21.06 -21.91
CA ILE A 601 -11.16 21.54 -22.82
C ILE A 601 -10.46 22.21 -24.01
N VAL A 602 -10.52 21.55 -25.16
CA VAL A 602 -9.66 21.84 -26.32
C VAL A 602 -10.52 22.04 -27.58
N THR A 603 -10.19 23.03 -28.40
CA THR A 603 -10.87 23.26 -29.67
C THR A 603 -10.58 22.18 -30.70
N LYS A 604 -11.43 22.05 -31.72
CA LYS A 604 -11.18 21.23 -32.92
C LYS A 604 -9.83 21.57 -33.59
N LYS A 605 -9.36 22.81 -33.45
CA LYS A 605 -8.06 23.29 -33.99
C LYS A 605 -6.85 22.93 -33.11
N GLY A 606 -7.03 22.43 -31.88
CA GLY A 606 -5.96 22.05 -30.96
C GLY A 606 -5.54 23.12 -29.95
N GLU A 607 -6.35 24.16 -29.74
CA GLU A 607 -6.13 25.21 -28.75
C GLU A 607 -6.74 24.78 -27.40
N LEU A 608 -5.96 24.81 -26.31
CA LEU A 608 -6.46 24.57 -24.95
C LEU A 608 -7.18 25.84 -24.47
N VAL A 609 -8.49 25.77 -24.23
CA VAL A 609 -9.34 26.91 -23.86
C VAL A 609 -9.50 27.04 -22.35
N ALA A 610 -9.73 25.90 -21.68
CA ALA A 610 -9.96 25.84 -20.25
C ALA A 610 -9.43 24.52 -19.66
N ILE A 611 -9.10 24.57 -18.36
CA ILE A 611 -8.85 23.39 -17.52
C ILE A 611 -10.04 23.27 -16.58
N GLY A 612 -10.75 22.15 -16.65
CA GLY A 612 -11.88 21.85 -15.76
C GLY A 612 -11.47 20.95 -14.59
N LYS A 613 -12.15 21.07 -13.46
CA LYS A 613 -12.09 20.16 -12.31
C LYS A 613 -13.52 19.86 -11.88
N ILE A 614 -13.84 18.58 -11.69
CA ILE A 614 -15.19 18.16 -11.26
C ILE A 614 -15.13 17.60 -9.83
N GLY A 615 -15.86 18.21 -8.91
CA GLY A 615 -16.17 17.61 -7.61
C GLY A 615 -17.25 16.54 -7.78
N LEU A 616 -17.02 15.33 -7.27
CA LEU A 616 -17.91 14.16 -7.43
C LEU A 616 -18.52 13.65 -6.13
N ASN A 617 -18.02 14.12 -4.99
CA ASN A 617 -18.45 13.76 -3.64
C ASN A 617 -18.25 15.00 -2.72
N PRO A 618 -18.83 15.03 -1.51
CA PRO A 618 -18.78 16.22 -0.65
C PRO A 618 -17.36 16.76 -0.39
N GLU A 619 -16.36 15.88 -0.21
CA GLU A 619 -14.96 16.29 0.00
C GLU A 619 -14.35 16.95 -1.25
N THR A 620 -14.51 16.35 -2.44
CA THR A 620 -13.98 16.91 -3.69
C THR A 620 -14.76 18.13 -4.19
N VAL A 621 -16.04 18.25 -3.82
CA VAL A 621 -16.84 19.47 -4.03
C VAL A 621 -16.31 20.61 -3.16
N ALA A 622 -16.09 20.38 -1.86
CA ALA A 622 -15.54 21.39 -0.95
C ALA A 622 -14.14 21.88 -1.38
N LEU A 623 -13.30 20.98 -1.91
CA LEU A 623 -11.98 21.34 -2.47
C LEU A 623 -12.07 22.21 -3.72
N ALA A 624 -12.97 21.87 -4.65
CA ALA A 624 -13.20 22.66 -5.87
C ALA A 624 -13.82 24.04 -5.54
N GLN A 625 -14.68 24.12 -4.52
CA GLN A 625 -15.21 25.37 -3.98
C GLN A 625 -14.09 26.21 -3.35
N ASN A 626 -13.23 25.63 -2.51
CA ASN A 626 -12.10 26.32 -1.88
C ASN A 626 -11.09 26.87 -2.90
N GLU A 627 -10.80 26.11 -3.97
CA GLU A 627 -9.97 26.58 -5.07
C GLU A 627 -10.63 27.74 -5.84
N GLY A 628 -11.94 27.64 -6.14
CA GLY A 628 -12.69 28.72 -6.77
C GLY A 628 -12.68 30.01 -5.96
N ALA A 629 -13.01 29.92 -4.66
CA ALA A 629 -12.99 31.05 -3.74
C ALA A 629 -11.58 31.66 -3.62
N THR A 630 -10.55 30.84 -3.40
CA THR A 630 -9.15 31.31 -3.32
C THR A 630 -8.71 32.05 -4.57
N LEU A 631 -9.03 31.54 -5.76
CA LEU A 631 -8.66 32.18 -7.03
C LEU A 631 -9.49 33.45 -7.30
N GLN A 632 -10.72 33.53 -6.80
CA GLN A 632 -11.52 34.75 -6.84
C GLN A 632 -10.93 35.83 -5.92
N GLU A 633 -10.61 35.49 -4.68
CA GLU A 633 -9.93 36.40 -3.72
C GLU A 633 -8.60 36.93 -4.29
N LEU A 634 -7.77 36.02 -4.80
CA LEU A 634 -6.47 36.39 -5.39
C LEU A 634 -6.60 37.12 -6.75
N SER A 635 -7.77 37.10 -7.40
CA SER A 635 -7.97 37.77 -8.71
C SER A 635 -7.82 39.29 -8.64
N HIS A 636 -7.98 39.87 -7.45
CA HIS A 636 -7.82 41.30 -7.18
C HIS A 636 -6.37 41.70 -6.82
N THR A 637 -5.42 40.77 -6.91
CA THR A 637 -4.02 40.96 -6.52
C THR A 637 -3.07 40.97 -7.72
N PRO A 638 -1.86 41.58 -7.63
CA PRO A 638 -0.86 41.58 -8.71
C PRO A 638 -0.41 40.18 -9.18
N LEU A 639 -0.64 39.13 -8.38
CA LEU A 639 -0.37 37.74 -8.75
C LEU A 639 -1.27 37.26 -9.91
N ALA A 640 -2.48 37.81 -10.03
CA ALA A 640 -3.54 37.31 -10.91
C ALA A 640 -3.17 37.30 -12.40
N ASP A 641 -2.38 38.27 -12.87
CA ASP A 641 -2.19 38.46 -14.32
C ASP A 641 -1.22 37.47 -14.97
N HIS A 642 -0.27 36.93 -14.20
CA HIS A 642 0.80 36.09 -14.76
C HIS A 642 1.23 34.89 -13.89
N MET A 643 0.80 34.79 -12.63
CA MET A 643 1.39 33.86 -11.67
C MET A 643 0.41 32.78 -11.16
N ILE A 644 -0.89 32.90 -11.44
CA ILE A 644 -1.93 31.93 -11.06
C ILE A 644 -2.99 31.75 -12.16
N PRO A 645 -3.80 30.66 -12.15
CA PRO A 645 -4.98 30.55 -13.00
C PRO A 645 -6.04 31.61 -12.64
N LYS A 646 -6.77 32.13 -13.63
CA LYS A 646 -7.98 32.92 -13.41
C LYS A 646 -9.21 32.01 -13.43
N LEU A 647 -10.18 32.32 -12.57
CA LEU A 647 -11.47 31.65 -12.54
C LEU A 647 -12.29 32.00 -13.79
N LEU A 648 -12.85 31.00 -14.46
CA LEU A 648 -13.79 31.16 -15.58
C LEU A 648 -15.22 30.82 -15.19
N TYR A 649 -15.41 29.77 -14.39
CA TYR A 649 -16.71 29.32 -13.92
C TYR A 649 -16.58 28.49 -12.64
N ALA A 650 -17.50 28.64 -11.71
CA ALA A 650 -17.59 27.87 -10.48
C ALA A 650 -19.06 27.73 -10.07
N SER A 651 -19.65 26.53 -10.19
CA SER A 651 -21.05 26.31 -9.83
C SER A 651 -21.38 24.83 -9.58
N PRO A 652 -22.40 24.51 -8.76
CA PRO A 652 -22.96 23.17 -8.66
C PRO A 652 -23.54 22.66 -10.00
N TRP A 653 -23.57 21.35 -10.17
CA TRP A 653 -24.14 20.66 -11.33
C TRP A 653 -24.79 19.35 -10.88
N GLY A 654 -26.04 19.44 -10.39
CA GLY A 654 -26.62 18.37 -9.56
C GLY A 654 -25.85 18.25 -8.25
N GLU A 655 -25.55 17.03 -7.82
CA GLU A 655 -24.70 16.77 -6.63
C GLU A 655 -23.20 17.03 -6.87
N LYS A 656 -22.81 17.37 -8.10
CA LYS A 656 -21.41 17.60 -8.51
C LYS A 656 -21.09 19.09 -8.50
N TYR A 657 -19.83 19.44 -8.70
CA TYR A 657 -19.39 20.83 -8.83
C TYR A 657 -18.45 21.00 -10.02
N ILE A 658 -18.71 22.00 -10.87
CA ILE A 658 -17.87 22.31 -12.03
C ILE A 658 -17.04 23.56 -11.70
N LEU A 659 -15.72 23.40 -11.71
CA LEU A 659 -14.75 24.50 -11.65
C LEU A 659 -14.01 24.56 -12.99
N LEU A 660 -14.08 25.69 -13.71
CA LEU A 660 -13.31 25.95 -14.93
C LEU A 660 -12.31 27.08 -14.70
N LEU A 661 -11.06 26.85 -15.10
CA LEU A 661 -9.93 27.76 -14.92
C LEU A 661 -9.24 28.06 -16.26
N THR A 662 -8.62 29.23 -16.38
CA THR A 662 -7.79 29.56 -17.54
C THR A 662 -6.54 28.68 -17.59
N PRO A 663 -6.09 28.22 -18.76
CA PRO A 663 -4.78 27.62 -18.94
C PRO A 663 -3.67 28.68 -18.89
N PRO A 664 -2.43 28.29 -18.55
CA PRO A 664 -1.28 29.19 -18.59
C PRO A 664 -1.02 29.73 -20.01
N LYS A 665 -0.91 31.05 -20.16
CA LYS A 665 -0.68 31.74 -21.44
C LYS A 665 0.81 32.01 -21.67
N GLY A 666 1.43 31.32 -22.63
CA GLY A 666 2.80 31.59 -23.07
C GLY A 666 3.68 30.35 -23.20
N LYS A 667 5.00 30.54 -23.31
CA LYS A 667 5.96 29.43 -23.46
C LYS A 667 6.18 28.73 -22.12
N LEU A 668 5.48 27.61 -21.92
CA LEU A 668 5.64 26.73 -20.76
C LEU A 668 7.03 26.10 -20.71
N GLN A 669 7.70 26.24 -19.56
CA GLN A 669 8.90 25.52 -19.19
C GLN A 669 8.72 24.87 -17.81
N ARG A 670 9.48 23.81 -17.51
CA ARG A 670 9.43 23.19 -16.17
C ARG A 670 10.06 24.12 -15.14
N ALA A 671 9.39 24.26 -13.99
CA ALA A 671 10.00 24.89 -12.83
C ALA A 671 11.18 24.05 -12.30
N PRO A 672 12.15 24.67 -11.60
CA PRO A 672 13.21 23.92 -10.92
C PRO A 672 12.63 22.93 -9.89
N ASN A 673 13.23 21.75 -9.78
CA ASN A 673 12.87 20.81 -8.70
C ASN A 673 13.38 21.25 -7.32
N ASP A 674 14.27 22.23 -7.27
CA ASP A 674 14.84 22.78 -6.05
C ASP A 674 14.29 24.18 -5.77
N LEU A 675 14.27 24.56 -4.48
CA LEU A 675 13.82 25.89 -4.09
C LEU A 675 14.75 26.91 -4.75
N SER A 676 14.16 27.94 -5.36
CA SER A 676 14.88 28.92 -6.17
C SER A 676 14.41 30.33 -5.81
N THR A 677 15.15 31.35 -6.24
CA THR A 677 14.74 32.76 -6.07
C THR A 677 13.33 33.02 -6.64
N LYS A 678 12.94 32.34 -7.73
CA LYS A 678 11.58 32.44 -8.31
C LYS A 678 10.51 31.88 -7.38
N HIS A 679 10.78 30.77 -6.70
CA HIS A 679 9.90 30.19 -5.67
C HIS A 679 9.79 31.12 -4.45
N VAL A 680 10.92 31.65 -3.97
CA VAL A 680 10.96 32.56 -2.81
C VAL A 680 10.27 33.88 -3.09
N ASN A 681 10.46 34.46 -4.29
CA ASN A 681 9.79 35.69 -4.70
C ASN A 681 8.27 35.50 -4.83
N PHE A 682 7.81 34.38 -5.42
CA PHE A 682 6.39 34.04 -5.47
C PHE A 682 5.78 33.97 -4.06
N LEU A 683 6.44 33.28 -3.12
CA LEU A 683 5.92 33.17 -1.75
C LEU A 683 5.92 34.53 -1.02
N LYS A 684 6.91 35.40 -1.28
CA LYS A 684 6.90 36.77 -0.75
C LYS A 684 5.70 37.58 -1.26
N GLU A 685 5.43 37.53 -2.56
CA GLU A 685 4.25 38.16 -3.17
C GLU A 685 2.94 37.64 -2.55
N LEU A 686 2.84 36.34 -2.27
CA LEU A 686 1.67 35.73 -1.62
C LEU A 686 1.49 36.21 -0.16
N ILE A 687 2.58 36.26 0.62
CA ILE A 687 2.57 36.76 2.00
C ILE A 687 2.14 38.23 2.06
N ASN A 688 2.58 39.04 1.09
CA ASN A 688 2.23 40.46 0.99
C ASN A 688 0.73 40.73 0.76
N GLN A 689 -0.08 39.74 0.36
CA GLN A 689 -1.53 39.91 0.18
C GLN A 689 -2.32 39.93 1.50
N GLY A 690 -1.70 39.52 2.60
CA GLY A 690 -2.33 39.48 3.91
C GLY A 690 -1.49 38.70 4.91
N CYS A 691 -0.86 39.42 5.84
CA CYS A 691 -0.05 38.86 6.90
C CYS A 691 -0.35 39.55 8.22
N TYR A 692 -0.41 38.79 9.32
CA TYR A 692 -0.52 39.31 10.68
C TYR A 692 0.48 38.59 11.60
N THR A 693 0.64 39.09 12.82
CA THR A 693 1.56 38.54 13.83
C THR A 693 0.79 38.26 15.12
N THR A 694 1.06 37.11 15.75
CA THR A 694 0.48 36.76 17.06
C THR A 694 1.35 35.69 17.75
N PRO A 695 1.28 35.50 19.09
CA PRO A 695 1.94 34.38 19.75
C PRO A 695 1.42 33.04 19.25
N LEU A 696 2.31 32.07 19.00
CA LEU A 696 1.94 30.75 18.45
C LEU A 696 0.72 30.13 19.15
N CYS A 697 0.72 30.04 20.48
CA CYS A 697 -0.35 29.41 21.25
C CYS A 697 -1.67 30.21 21.27
N LYS A 698 -1.68 31.46 20.80
CA LYS A 698 -2.90 32.28 20.61
C LYS A 698 -3.44 32.23 19.17
N SER A 699 -2.67 31.67 18.23
CA SER A 699 -3.07 31.60 16.82
C SER A 699 -4.20 30.60 16.56
N GLU A 700 -5.07 30.92 15.60
CA GLU A 700 -6.09 30.00 15.09
C GLU A 700 -5.45 28.71 14.56
N TYR A 701 -4.32 28.81 13.86
CA TYR A 701 -3.52 27.68 13.37
C TYR A 701 -3.20 26.65 14.47
N TRP A 702 -2.75 27.11 15.64
CA TRP A 702 -2.43 26.23 16.77
C TRP A 702 -3.69 25.54 17.32
N ASN A 703 -4.79 26.29 17.48
CA ASN A 703 -6.06 25.74 17.95
C ASN A 703 -6.65 24.71 16.97
N THR A 704 -6.61 24.97 15.65
CA THR A 704 -7.04 24.03 14.61
C THR A 704 -6.17 22.77 14.60
N LEU A 705 -4.86 22.90 14.78
CA LEU A 705 -3.92 21.78 14.85
C LEU A 705 -4.21 20.88 16.07
N LEU A 706 -4.37 21.48 17.25
CA LEU A 706 -4.69 20.74 18.48
C LEU A 706 -6.05 20.05 18.39
N THR A 707 -7.09 20.74 17.92
CA THR A 707 -8.43 20.14 17.73
C THR A 707 -8.35 18.94 16.80
N ARG A 708 -7.68 19.04 15.65
CA ARG A 708 -7.54 17.92 14.71
C ARG A 708 -6.77 16.74 15.31
N ILE A 709 -5.70 17.00 16.06
CA ILE A 709 -4.92 15.95 16.73
C ILE A 709 -5.74 15.28 17.82
N ASN A 710 -6.46 16.03 18.65
CA ASN A 710 -7.35 15.48 19.66
C ASN A 710 -8.46 14.62 19.04
N THR A 711 -9.10 15.07 17.95
CA THR A 711 -10.06 14.25 17.19
C THR A 711 -9.43 12.95 16.71
N LEU A 712 -8.24 12.99 16.10
CA LEU A 712 -7.54 11.78 15.67
C LEU A 712 -7.22 10.82 16.82
N ILE A 713 -6.82 11.34 17.98
CA ILE A 713 -6.50 10.53 19.16
C ILE A 713 -7.75 9.85 19.74
N THR A 714 -8.93 10.49 19.65
CA THR A 714 -10.18 9.94 20.18
C THR A 714 -10.94 9.06 19.19
N THR A 715 -10.90 9.35 17.89
CA THR A 715 -11.70 8.62 16.88
C THR A 715 -10.92 7.55 16.12
N GLU A 716 -9.59 7.63 16.04
CA GLU A 716 -8.77 6.72 15.24
C GLU A 716 -7.80 5.92 16.12
N ASN A 717 -7.77 4.60 15.96
CA ASN A 717 -6.80 3.73 16.65
C ASN A 717 -5.41 3.84 15.99
N LEU A 718 -4.71 4.95 16.25
CA LEU A 718 -3.40 5.28 15.68
C LEU A 718 -2.27 4.88 16.65
N PRO A 719 -1.51 3.81 16.38
CA PRO A 719 -0.30 3.54 17.15
C PRO A 719 0.81 4.54 16.80
N PHE A 720 1.71 4.80 17.76
CA PHE A 720 2.87 5.73 17.71
C PHE A 720 2.54 7.22 17.56
N TRP A 721 1.66 7.58 16.63
CA TRP A 721 1.39 8.97 16.27
C TRP A 721 0.96 9.86 17.45
N PRO A 722 0.01 9.46 18.33
CA PRO A 722 -0.38 10.25 19.50
C PRO A 722 0.81 10.61 20.40
N ALA A 723 1.66 9.63 20.74
CA ALA A 723 2.81 9.83 21.62
C ALA A 723 3.88 10.74 20.99
N VAL A 724 4.16 10.54 19.70
CA VAL A 724 5.15 11.34 18.95
C VAL A 724 4.65 12.78 18.75
N TRP A 725 3.37 12.97 18.38
CA TRP A 725 2.77 14.29 18.25
C TRP A 725 2.75 15.02 19.59
N ASN A 726 2.26 14.41 20.67
CA ASN A 726 2.18 15.05 21.99
C ASN A 726 3.56 15.44 22.52
N SER A 727 4.57 14.58 22.35
CA SER A 727 5.97 14.90 22.70
C SER A 727 6.51 16.11 21.91
N CYS A 728 6.21 16.17 20.60
CA CYS A 728 6.65 17.30 19.76
C CYS A 728 5.89 18.59 20.13
N LEU A 729 4.56 18.53 20.28
CA LEU A 729 3.71 19.67 20.62
C LEU A 729 4.12 20.29 21.97
N LYS A 730 4.36 19.46 23.00
CA LYS A 730 4.85 19.93 24.30
C LYS A 730 6.15 20.73 24.15
N LEU A 731 7.13 20.18 23.42
CA LEU A 731 8.42 20.83 23.21
C LEU A 731 8.31 22.12 22.36
N ILE A 732 7.40 22.14 21.38
CA ILE A 732 7.11 23.35 20.57
C ILE A 732 6.45 24.43 21.43
N GLN A 733 5.48 24.07 22.27
CA GLN A 733 4.80 24.98 23.19
C GLN A 733 5.78 25.58 24.21
N GLU A 734 6.65 24.76 24.81
CA GLU A 734 7.69 25.20 25.76
C GLU A 734 8.71 26.18 25.14
N LYS A 735 8.93 26.15 23.82
CA LYS A 735 10.05 26.85 23.17
C LYS A 735 9.64 27.96 22.20
N LEU A 736 8.44 27.87 21.61
CA LEU A 736 7.89 28.87 20.67
C LEU A 736 6.48 29.34 21.05
N GLY A 737 5.84 28.80 22.10
CA GLY A 737 4.42 29.06 22.38
C GLY A 737 4.06 30.53 22.57
N ASN A 738 4.96 31.30 23.19
CA ASN A 738 4.82 32.75 23.41
C ASN A 738 5.59 33.60 22.37
N THR A 739 6.20 32.99 21.35
CA THR A 739 6.91 33.74 20.31
C THR A 739 5.91 34.35 19.34
N GLU A 740 6.03 35.66 19.11
CA GLU A 740 5.29 36.41 18.09
C GLU A 740 5.69 35.94 16.69
N LEU A 741 4.85 35.13 16.04
CA LEU A 741 5.13 34.57 14.71
C LEU A 741 4.21 35.16 13.65
N PHE A 742 4.69 35.20 12.42
CA PHE A 742 3.94 35.71 11.26
C PHE A 742 3.05 34.61 10.66
N PHE A 743 1.83 34.98 10.33
CA PHE A 743 0.80 34.11 9.73
C PHE A 743 0.21 34.80 8.49
N ALA A 744 0.05 34.04 7.41
CA ALA A 744 -0.42 34.53 6.11
C ALA A 744 -1.18 33.43 5.34
N ARG A 745 -1.50 33.68 4.07
CA ARG A 745 -2.00 32.63 3.18
C ARG A 745 -0.89 31.66 2.77
N ALA A 746 -1.18 30.36 2.83
CA ALA A 746 -0.37 29.31 2.20
C ALA A 746 -1.09 28.73 0.98
N HIS A 747 -0.31 28.16 0.04
CA HIS A 747 -0.82 27.35 -1.06
C HIS A 747 -1.30 25.97 -0.59
N GLY A 748 -0.65 25.39 0.43
CA GLY A 748 -1.07 24.13 1.07
C GLY A 748 -0.63 22.86 0.34
N ASP A 749 -0.35 22.93 -0.97
CA ASP A 749 0.43 21.92 -1.70
C ASP A 749 1.47 22.56 -2.63
N PHE A 750 2.37 23.37 -2.08
CA PHE A 750 3.43 24.03 -2.87
C PHE A 750 4.59 23.08 -3.18
N VAL A 751 4.65 22.58 -4.42
CA VAL A 751 5.57 21.49 -4.83
C VAL A 751 5.94 21.60 -6.32
N PRO A 752 7.08 21.04 -6.78
CA PRO A 752 7.56 21.21 -8.17
C PRO A 752 6.64 20.72 -9.29
N TRP A 753 5.64 19.88 -8.99
CA TRP A 753 4.66 19.41 -9.99
C TRP A 753 3.41 20.27 -10.07
N ASN A 754 3.26 21.24 -9.14
CA ASN A 754 2.20 22.26 -9.12
C ASN A 754 2.73 23.64 -9.58
N THR A 755 3.93 23.67 -10.17
CA THR A 755 4.57 24.90 -10.66
C THR A 755 5.14 24.76 -12.08
N TYR A 756 5.02 25.84 -12.86
CA TYR A 756 5.65 26.00 -14.18
C TYR A 756 6.38 27.34 -14.25
N LEU A 757 7.25 27.50 -15.25
CA LEU A 757 7.73 28.80 -15.68
C LEU A 757 6.97 29.23 -16.94
N VAL A 758 6.42 30.45 -16.91
CA VAL A 758 5.71 31.09 -18.01
C VAL A 758 6.32 32.48 -18.17
N ASN A 759 6.92 32.75 -19.33
CA ASN A 759 7.62 34.01 -19.62
C ASN A 759 8.60 34.41 -18.50
N ASP A 760 9.36 33.42 -18.02
CA ASP A 760 10.33 33.48 -16.93
C ASP A 760 9.78 33.79 -15.51
N LYS A 761 8.47 34.03 -15.36
CA LYS A 761 7.78 34.11 -14.07
C LYS A 761 7.29 32.72 -13.61
N LEU A 762 7.11 32.53 -12.30
CA LEU A 762 6.55 31.30 -11.74
C LEU A 762 5.03 31.32 -11.84
N TYR A 763 4.46 30.28 -12.45
CA TYR A 763 3.02 30.03 -12.52
C TYR A 763 2.67 28.86 -11.60
N VAL A 764 1.71 29.07 -10.67
CA VAL A 764 1.39 28.17 -9.56
C VAL A 764 -0.09 27.81 -9.59
N PHE A 765 -0.42 26.51 -9.51
CA PHE A 765 -1.78 25.99 -9.69
C PHE A 765 -2.08 24.83 -8.73
N ASP A 766 -3.35 24.40 -8.68
CA ASP A 766 -3.88 23.42 -7.71
C ASP A 766 -4.03 24.00 -6.29
N TRP A 767 -4.79 25.11 -6.20
CA TRP A 767 -4.98 25.90 -4.97
C TRP A 767 -6.02 25.29 -3.99
N GLU A 768 -6.43 24.04 -4.20
CA GLU A 768 -7.51 23.40 -3.43
C GLU A 768 -7.23 23.26 -1.93
N TYR A 769 -5.96 23.26 -1.53
CA TYR A 769 -5.52 23.21 -0.13
C TYR A 769 -5.12 24.56 0.46
N SER A 770 -5.35 25.66 -0.27
CA SER A 770 -5.00 26.99 0.21
C SER A 770 -5.81 27.36 1.45
N ARG A 771 -5.16 28.05 2.40
CA ARG A 771 -5.74 28.50 3.67
C ARG A 771 -5.09 29.81 4.10
N CYS A 772 -5.89 30.69 4.68
CA CYS A 772 -5.43 31.84 5.47
C CYS A 772 -4.94 31.40 6.86
N GLY A 773 -4.28 32.32 7.58
CA GLY A 773 -3.84 32.09 8.96
C GLY A 773 -2.79 31.00 9.12
N MET A 774 -2.16 30.55 8.03
CA MET A 774 -1.11 29.52 8.07
C MET A 774 0.22 30.14 8.48
N ILE A 775 1.01 29.40 9.25
CA ILE A 775 2.32 29.88 9.69
C ILE A 775 3.24 30.17 8.48
N VAL A 776 3.77 31.39 8.41
CA VAL A 776 4.61 31.81 7.29
C VAL A 776 5.84 30.91 7.20
N GLY A 777 6.12 30.41 6.00
CA GLY A 777 7.19 29.44 5.74
C GLY A 777 6.73 27.98 5.61
N TRP A 778 5.46 27.66 5.91
CA TRP A 778 4.92 26.31 5.77
C TRP A 778 5.16 25.71 4.36
N ASP A 779 4.87 26.47 3.30
CA ASP A 779 5.09 26.04 1.91
C ASP A 779 6.57 25.78 1.56
N ILE A 780 7.52 26.42 2.25
CA ILE A 780 8.97 26.18 2.07
C ILE A 780 9.34 24.81 2.65
N PHE A 781 8.86 24.50 3.86
CA PHE A 781 9.04 23.18 4.45
C PHE A 781 8.35 22.10 3.60
N HIS A 782 7.15 22.36 3.10
CA HIS A 782 6.40 21.44 2.25
C HIS A 782 7.14 21.14 0.94
N PHE A 783 7.52 22.18 0.19
CA PHE A 783 8.29 22.06 -1.05
C PHE A 783 9.57 21.25 -0.86
N TYR A 784 10.38 21.59 0.16
CA TYR A 784 11.63 20.89 0.45
C TYR A 784 11.38 19.42 0.85
N THR A 785 10.45 19.17 1.78
CA THR A 785 10.23 17.83 2.33
C THR A 785 9.62 16.90 1.29
N GLN A 786 8.56 17.33 0.61
CA GLN A 786 7.86 16.53 -0.41
C GLN A 786 8.78 16.20 -1.59
N THR A 787 9.54 17.18 -2.08
CA THR A 787 10.54 16.97 -3.13
C THR A 787 11.57 15.92 -2.70
N ASN A 788 12.11 16.02 -1.49
CA ASN A 788 13.10 15.06 -1.04
C ASN A 788 12.54 13.64 -0.87
N ILE A 789 11.31 13.48 -0.38
CA ILE A 789 10.69 12.15 -0.18
C ILE A 789 10.24 11.52 -1.51
N LEU A 790 9.51 12.27 -2.36
CA LEU A 790 8.81 11.74 -3.53
C LEU A 790 9.65 11.81 -4.82
N VAL A 791 10.45 12.87 -5.00
CA VAL A 791 11.31 13.06 -6.19
C VAL A 791 12.70 12.48 -5.94
N LYS A 792 13.42 13.01 -4.94
CA LYS A 792 14.83 12.62 -4.66
C LYS A 792 14.96 11.30 -3.90
N ARG A 793 13.85 10.77 -3.36
CA ARG A 793 13.77 9.49 -2.64
C ARG A 793 14.72 9.38 -1.43
N ALA A 794 15.07 10.50 -0.80
CA ALA A 794 15.92 10.55 0.39
C ALA A 794 15.27 9.87 1.61
N ASN A 795 16.09 9.54 2.62
CA ASN A 795 15.66 9.04 3.92
C ASN A 795 15.58 10.19 4.95
N ALA A 796 14.87 9.97 6.05
CA ALA A 796 14.64 10.97 7.11
C ALA A 796 15.94 11.69 7.54
N HIS A 797 16.99 10.94 7.90
CA HIS A 797 18.28 11.48 8.32
C HIS A 797 18.89 12.46 7.29
N ARG A 798 18.94 12.09 6.00
CA ARG A 798 19.50 12.96 4.95
C ARG A 798 18.64 14.21 4.70
N ILE A 799 17.32 14.11 4.89
CA ILE A 799 16.40 15.26 4.76
C ILE A 799 16.66 16.26 5.87
N LEU A 800 16.72 15.80 7.13
CA LEU A 800 16.96 16.63 8.30
C LEU A 800 18.35 17.28 8.27
N ALA A 801 19.40 16.50 8.03
CA ALA A 801 20.78 16.98 8.02
C ALA A 801 21.06 18.07 6.96
N LYS A 802 20.24 18.13 5.89
CA LYS A 802 20.35 19.17 4.86
C LYS A 802 19.31 20.30 4.97
N ALA A 803 18.35 20.21 5.89
CA ALA A 803 17.25 21.15 5.97
C ALA A 803 17.73 22.57 6.32
N TYR A 804 18.40 22.75 7.46
CA TYR A 804 18.87 24.08 7.90
C TYR A 804 19.80 24.75 6.87
N PRO A 805 20.84 24.09 6.30
CA PRO A 805 21.68 24.70 5.27
C PRO A 805 20.98 25.01 3.93
N THR A 806 19.86 24.35 3.62
CA THR A 806 19.16 24.55 2.32
C THR A 806 18.04 25.59 2.41
N ILE A 807 17.28 25.60 3.51
CA ILE A 807 16.06 26.44 3.63
C ILE A 807 16.02 27.32 4.88
N GLY A 808 16.95 27.17 5.83
CA GLY A 808 16.96 27.92 7.09
C GLY A 808 17.05 29.43 6.90
N TYR A 809 17.94 29.91 6.02
CA TYR A 809 18.08 31.33 5.71
C TYR A 809 16.78 31.95 5.15
N HIS A 810 16.13 31.26 4.21
CA HIS A 810 14.87 31.74 3.63
C HIS A 810 13.74 31.78 4.68
N LEU A 811 13.65 30.74 5.51
CA LEU A 811 12.62 30.64 6.55
C LEU A 811 12.78 31.71 7.63
N LEU A 812 13.98 31.91 8.18
CA LEU A 812 14.23 32.91 9.21
C LEU A 812 14.02 34.35 8.68
N ARG A 813 14.28 34.60 7.39
CA ARG A 813 13.95 35.89 6.76
C ARG A 813 12.44 36.16 6.70
N PHE A 814 11.62 35.13 6.59
CA PHE A 814 10.15 35.25 6.61
C PHE A 814 9.54 35.16 8.03
N GLN A 815 10.34 34.79 9.03
CA GLN A 815 9.95 34.73 10.45
C GLN A 815 11.00 35.48 11.30
N PRO A 816 11.17 36.80 11.13
CA PRO A 816 12.28 37.56 11.72
C PRO A 816 12.28 37.57 13.25
N ASN A 817 11.12 37.36 13.88
CA ASN A 817 10.96 37.26 15.33
C ASN A 817 11.36 35.87 15.90
N CYS A 818 11.60 34.88 15.03
CA CYS A 818 11.94 33.53 15.45
C CYS A 818 13.47 33.41 15.61
N PRO A 819 13.99 32.96 16.78
CA PRO A 819 15.42 32.78 16.96
C PRO A 819 15.98 31.73 15.97
N PRO A 820 17.26 31.76 15.59
CA PRO A 820 17.82 30.84 14.60
C PRO A 820 17.60 29.36 14.92
N SER A 821 17.64 29.01 16.21
CA SER A 821 17.37 27.66 16.71
C SER A 821 15.90 27.25 16.63
N GLY A 822 14.98 28.22 16.58
CA GLY A 822 13.54 28.03 16.38
C GLY A 822 13.18 27.34 15.05
N PHE A 823 14.07 27.37 14.05
CA PHE A 823 13.94 26.60 12.81
C PHE A 823 13.57 25.13 13.06
N TYR A 824 14.21 24.47 14.03
CA TYR A 824 14.00 23.04 14.25
C TYR A 824 12.62 22.75 14.88
N TYR A 825 12.13 23.64 15.73
CA TYR A 825 10.77 23.56 16.29
C TYR A 825 9.71 23.90 15.24
N LEU A 826 9.95 24.91 14.39
CA LEU A 826 9.08 25.21 13.24
C LEU A 826 9.02 24.03 12.25
N TYR A 827 10.13 23.34 12.02
CA TYR A 827 10.12 22.16 11.14
C TYR A 827 9.37 20.98 11.77
N ALA A 828 9.54 20.76 13.08
CA ALA A 828 8.75 19.78 13.83
C ALA A 828 7.25 20.14 13.80
N LEU A 829 6.88 21.41 13.94
CA LEU A 829 5.51 21.91 13.85
C LEU A 829 4.88 21.63 12.48
N TYR A 830 5.60 21.92 11.39
CA TYR A 830 5.19 21.53 10.03
C TYR A 830 5.02 19.99 9.91
N LEU A 831 5.95 19.20 10.46
CA LEU A 831 5.87 17.74 10.38
C LEU A 831 4.66 17.18 11.15
N VAL A 832 4.33 17.75 12.31
CA VAL A 832 3.14 17.43 13.10
C VAL A 832 1.86 17.81 12.32
N ASP A 833 1.81 19.01 11.75
CA ASP A 833 0.67 19.48 10.96
C ASP A 833 0.44 18.64 9.69
N VAL A 834 1.46 18.47 8.83
CA VAL A 834 1.31 17.72 7.58
C VAL A 834 0.99 16.24 7.83
N SER A 835 1.59 15.61 8.85
CA SER A 835 1.35 14.18 9.13
C SER A 835 -0.04 13.95 9.71
N SER A 836 -0.50 14.78 10.65
CA SER A 836 -1.87 14.70 11.18
C SER A 836 -2.90 15.04 10.10
N TRP A 837 -2.65 16.03 9.24
CA TRP A 837 -3.57 16.36 8.14
C TRP A 837 -3.70 15.22 7.12
N TYR A 838 -2.60 14.60 6.67
CA TYR A 838 -2.66 13.43 5.77
C TYR A 838 -3.28 12.19 6.41
N ILE A 839 -3.19 12.04 7.74
CA ILE A 839 -3.85 10.95 8.46
C ILE A 839 -5.35 11.21 8.58
N PHE A 840 -5.76 12.43 8.92
CA PHE A 840 -7.18 12.85 8.94
C PHE A 840 -7.84 12.72 7.57
N ARG A 841 -7.14 13.17 6.51
CA ARG A 841 -7.60 13.16 5.12
C ARG A 841 -7.81 11.75 4.57
N ASP A 842 -6.74 10.95 4.57
CA ASP A 842 -6.78 9.64 3.93
C ASP A 842 -7.38 8.56 4.85
N LYS A 843 -7.52 8.85 6.16
CA LYS A 843 -7.89 7.89 7.21
C LYS A 843 -7.06 6.61 7.09
N HIS A 844 -7.75 5.48 6.87
CA HIS A 844 -7.18 4.15 6.65
C HIS A 844 -6.74 3.87 5.19
N VAL A 845 -7.10 4.72 4.22
CA VAL A 845 -6.97 4.46 2.79
C VAL A 845 -5.63 4.95 2.24
N VAL A 846 -4.56 4.20 2.54
CA VAL A 846 -3.16 4.62 2.31
C VAL A 846 -2.54 4.00 1.06
N ASP A 847 -2.33 4.79 0.00
CA ASP A 847 -1.58 4.36 -1.19
C ASP A 847 -0.06 4.18 -0.90
N LEU A 848 0.70 3.70 -1.89
CA LEU A 848 2.16 3.52 -1.78
C LEU A 848 2.91 4.82 -1.47
N GLN A 849 2.40 5.98 -1.89
CA GLN A 849 3.02 7.28 -1.62
C GLN A 849 2.69 7.74 -0.21
N GLY A 850 1.43 7.66 0.21
CA GLY A 850 0.96 7.92 1.57
C GLY A 850 1.72 7.11 2.62
N TYR A 851 1.94 5.80 2.41
CA TYR A 851 2.72 4.99 3.34
C TYR A 851 4.17 5.48 3.41
N ARG A 852 4.80 5.79 2.26
CA ARG A 852 6.17 6.31 2.22
C ARG A 852 6.28 7.64 2.96
N LEU A 853 5.31 8.54 2.78
CA LEU A 853 5.23 9.83 3.46
C LEU A 853 5.09 9.63 4.96
N ARG A 854 4.02 8.95 5.42
CA ARG A 854 3.75 8.62 6.83
C ARG A 854 4.97 8.01 7.51
N LYS A 855 5.56 6.95 6.93
CA LYS A 855 6.77 6.31 7.47
C LYS A 855 7.96 7.27 7.57
N THR A 856 8.16 8.13 6.57
CA THR A 856 9.32 9.05 6.57
C THR A 856 9.11 10.19 7.57
N TRP A 857 7.91 10.77 7.66
CA TRP A 857 7.57 11.81 8.64
C TRP A 857 7.65 11.30 10.08
N LEU A 858 7.09 10.12 10.38
CA LEU A 858 7.22 9.50 11.71
C LEU A 858 8.69 9.38 12.10
N LYS A 859 9.53 8.93 11.16
CA LYS A 859 10.97 8.79 11.40
C LYS A 859 11.68 10.13 11.57
N MET A 860 11.27 11.17 10.85
CA MET A 860 11.80 12.53 11.01
C MET A 860 11.43 13.12 12.37
N LEU A 861 10.18 12.96 12.82
CA LEU A 861 9.72 13.39 14.14
C LEU A 861 10.47 12.65 15.28
N GLN A 862 10.61 11.32 15.17
CA GLN A 862 11.42 10.53 16.12
C GLN A 862 12.88 11.03 16.17
N THR A 863 13.51 11.28 15.01
CA THR A 863 14.88 11.78 14.95
C THR A 863 15.01 13.20 15.53
N HIS A 864 14.00 14.08 15.33
CA HIS A 864 13.97 15.40 15.95
C HIS A 864 13.93 15.33 17.48
N LEU A 865 13.07 14.47 18.05
CA LEU A 865 12.99 14.30 19.50
C LEU A 865 14.32 13.82 20.11
N GLU A 866 15.07 12.98 19.40
CA GLU A 866 16.41 12.54 19.82
C GLU A 866 17.50 13.61 19.64
N SER A 867 17.45 14.40 18.56
CA SER A 867 18.53 15.34 18.21
C SER A 867 18.42 16.68 18.91
N LEU A 868 17.20 17.15 19.17
CA LEU A 868 16.95 18.49 19.72
C LEU A 868 17.72 18.74 21.03
N PRO A 869 17.67 17.88 22.08
CA PRO A 869 18.43 18.11 23.31
C PRO A 869 19.96 18.24 23.12
N ARG A 870 20.52 17.56 22.11
CA ARG A 870 21.97 17.55 21.82
C ARG A 870 22.43 18.73 20.98
N GLN A 871 21.55 19.31 20.16
CA GLN A 871 21.90 20.45 19.30
C GLN A 871 22.07 21.75 20.12
N TYR A 872 21.40 21.88 21.27
CA TYR A 872 21.57 23.03 22.16
C TYR A 872 22.82 22.96 23.05
N SER A 873 23.32 21.77 23.38
CA SER A 873 24.56 21.61 24.18
C SER A 873 25.81 22.05 23.42
N LEU A 874 25.75 22.10 22.08
CA LEU A 874 26.82 22.61 21.20
C LEU A 874 26.62 24.09 20.83
N GLY A 875 25.54 24.74 21.29
CA GLY A 875 25.16 26.10 20.90
C GLY A 875 26.04 27.22 21.46
N ASN A 876 26.81 26.96 22.52
CA ASN A 876 27.69 27.95 23.14
C ASN A 876 29.04 28.16 22.40
N GLY A 877 29.25 27.51 21.25
CA GLY A 877 30.56 27.46 20.56
C GLY A 877 30.64 28.09 19.17
N LEU A 878 29.56 28.68 18.64
CA LEU A 878 29.57 29.27 17.29
C LEU A 878 29.84 30.79 17.34
N SER A 879 31.12 31.13 17.18
CA SER A 879 31.60 32.49 16.94
C SER A 879 30.94 33.15 15.71
N PRO A 880 30.58 34.45 15.76
CA PRO A 880 30.03 35.17 14.62
C PRO A 880 31.14 35.57 13.62
N SER A 881 31.42 34.72 12.64
CA SER A 881 32.38 35.02 11.57
C SER A 881 31.88 34.65 10.16
N VAL A 882 30.78 35.28 9.74
CA VAL A 882 30.53 35.56 8.31
C VAL A 882 30.00 37.00 8.20
N LYS A 883 30.78 37.88 7.57
CA LYS A 883 30.33 39.16 7.00
C LYS A 883 29.88 38.94 5.57
#